data_AF-A0AAD3GYZ1-F1
#
_entry.id   AF-A0AAD3GYZ1-F1
#
_cell.length_a   1.000
_cell.length_b   1.000
_cell.length_c   1.000
_cell.angle_alpha   90.00
_cell.angle_beta   90.00
_cell.angle_gamma   90.00
#
_symmetry.space_group_name_H-M   'P 1'
#
loop_
_entity.id
_entity.type
_entity.pdbx_description
1 polymer ?
#
loop_
_entity_poly.entity_id
_entity_poly.type
_entity_poly.pdbx_seq_one_letter_code
_entity_poly.pdbx_strand_id
1 'polypeptide(L)'
;MENESLGEEEDDEEIAKLEELERLEVQRQEQMRLVAENELTRLEQERIQLEAQAEALQLRLEEEKQKRMQQELELQKVHEDERIRMEEVEKQKLLDQERREAERIAAEEQEYERKQLQIQELAELEAKLEAEKESTRIAHEEQLATLQHALNEKDTEIKNLASGNVQVKDLLQEIQLLKENMQNESNRRSELEQEVLSLRKQNTTLMEQSSHAEAEILKAKESMNTLLEKEENRQQFEEEILASREELEREMQRDISTMEEVVAAKEEELQRMQASFEQYRQEVASQEGDEMNAVMAKVELLTNQLLEKDSELSYIRHDFDNFKVQANQQLHVELESQKQSLDGQYTKDLSKMEKKLHTANERADKKKEELKESQLLVKELQNILMAKEKEHDEVEDEADELHQMVEDLEAKNKALTEKLERLEKTSSDVTGLQIENQLLKEERDREAKKVLTLQDSKETNTATLTAERDEAKAQVLDLQQQLAAVQADLEVAKADHVRAMTASNNLQIAMEAFETEREAELALLEETKKSAEEALISAHELALASLKKENDRVIEEIQIASNQAVTNMMDDIREMESKQETIKKENANLRQSLNEAIKRLHSNEEDVIDRSLIKNILLDWYSKSGKSKREVLQVMSSLLHFTEADKEKCGISENSPHGLIGSLAPPLNPPPENIDGDNIREKFVNFLIAETGESPDRNKTKSRSSRNTGATAI
;
A
#
# COMPACT_ATOMS: atom_id res chain seq x y z
N MET A 1 -53.13 94.26 -18.58
CA MET A 1 -53.08 93.50 -19.84
C MET A 1 -51.69 93.65 -20.44
N GLU A 2 -50.67 93.09 -19.78
CA GLU A 2 -49.30 92.99 -20.31
C GLU A 2 -48.43 91.98 -19.51
N ASN A 3 -49.03 91.05 -18.75
CA ASN A 3 -48.30 90.11 -17.88
C ASN A 3 -48.71 88.63 -18.05
N GLU A 4 -49.46 88.28 -19.09
CA GLU A 4 -49.90 86.89 -19.36
C GLU A 4 -49.19 86.26 -20.58
N SER A 5 -48.25 86.98 -21.21
CA SER A 5 -47.53 86.52 -22.42
C SER A 5 -46.13 85.95 -22.13
N LEU A 6 -45.72 85.89 -20.86
CA LEU A 6 -44.39 85.38 -20.44
C LEU A 6 -44.46 83.94 -19.86
N GLY A 7 -45.65 83.37 -19.69
CA GLY A 7 -45.82 82.01 -19.17
C GLY A 7 -45.80 80.92 -20.25
N GLU A 8 -46.22 81.23 -21.48
CA GLU A 8 -46.25 80.23 -22.57
C GLU A 8 -44.84 79.90 -23.10
N GLU A 9 -43.88 80.82 -23.04
CA GLU A 9 -42.48 80.53 -23.42
C GLU A 9 -41.74 79.71 -22.34
N GLU A 10 -42.07 79.86 -21.06
CA GLU A 10 -41.46 79.04 -19.98
C GLU A 10 -42.00 77.60 -19.98
N ASP A 11 -43.29 77.42 -20.24
CA ASP A 11 -43.92 76.09 -20.33
C ASP A 11 -43.41 75.31 -21.56
N ASP A 12 -43.22 75.96 -22.71
CA ASP A 12 -42.63 75.33 -23.91
C ASP A 12 -41.14 74.95 -23.70
N GLU A 13 -40.39 75.76 -22.94
CA GLU A 13 -39.00 75.45 -22.60
C GLU A 13 -38.88 74.32 -21.57
N GLU A 14 -39.84 74.20 -20.64
CA GLU A 14 -39.90 73.12 -19.66
C GLU A 14 -40.32 71.78 -20.30
N ILE A 15 -41.25 71.81 -21.25
CA ILE A 15 -41.62 70.64 -22.07
C ILE A 15 -40.42 70.17 -22.91
N ALA A 16 -39.69 71.09 -23.56
CA ALA A 16 -38.50 70.74 -24.33
C ALA A 16 -37.39 70.11 -23.45
N LYS A 17 -37.21 70.60 -22.22
CA LYS A 17 -36.27 70.02 -21.24
C LYS A 17 -36.72 68.63 -20.78
N LEU A 18 -38.01 68.41 -20.55
CA LEU A 18 -38.56 67.10 -20.18
C LEU A 18 -38.41 66.09 -21.31
N GLU A 19 -38.66 66.49 -22.57
CA GLU A 19 -38.43 65.63 -23.74
C GLU A 19 -36.94 65.28 -23.92
N GLU A 20 -36.03 66.23 -23.65
CA GLU A 20 -34.58 65.97 -23.67
C GLU A 20 -34.16 65.03 -22.55
N LEU A 21 -34.73 65.17 -21.35
CA LEU A 21 -34.47 64.31 -20.20
C LEU A 21 -34.99 62.89 -20.44
N GLU A 22 -36.19 62.73 -21.01
CA GLU A 22 -36.74 61.43 -21.40
C GLU A 22 -35.89 60.76 -22.48
N ARG A 23 -35.38 61.52 -23.46
CA ARG A 23 -34.43 60.99 -24.46
C ARG A 23 -33.12 60.52 -23.82
N LEU A 24 -32.60 61.27 -22.85
CA LEU A 24 -31.38 60.89 -22.11
C LEU A 24 -31.61 59.66 -21.22
N GLU A 25 -32.78 59.53 -20.59
CA GLU A 25 -33.18 58.37 -19.79
C GLU A 25 -33.26 57.11 -20.66
N VAL A 26 -33.92 57.20 -21.83
CA VAL A 26 -33.99 56.10 -22.81
C VAL A 26 -32.60 55.73 -23.32
N GLN A 27 -31.75 56.71 -23.62
CA GLN A 27 -30.37 56.46 -24.06
C GLN A 27 -29.54 55.79 -22.95
N ARG A 28 -29.71 56.19 -21.69
CA ARG A 28 -29.05 55.56 -20.54
C ARG A 28 -29.55 54.13 -20.32
N GLN A 29 -30.84 53.87 -20.43
CA GLN A 29 -31.41 52.52 -20.33
C GLN A 29 -30.89 51.63 -21.46
N GLU A 30 -30.78 52.16 -22.68
CA GLU A 30 -30.22 51.42 -23.82
C GLU A 30 -28.72 51.13 -23.63
N GLN A 31 -27.95 52.07 -23.07
CA GLN A 31 -26.55 51.83 -22.68
C GLN A 31 -26.42 50.78 -21.58
N MET A 32 -27.25 50.82 -20.53
CA MET A 32 -27.24 49.80 -19.47
C MET A 32 -27.60 48.43 -20.02
N ARG A 33 -28.58 48.36 -20.94
CA ARG A 33 -28.94 47.10 -21.60
C ARG A 33 -27.78 46.55 -22.43
N LEU A 34 -27.08 47.40 -23.17
CA LEU A 34 -25.91 47.02 -23.95
C LEU A 34 -24.77 46.51 -23.06
N VAL A 35 -24.53 47.14 -21.90
CA VAL A 35 -23.52 46.70 -20.92
C VAL A 35 -23.90 45.33 -20.35
N ALA A 36 -25.16 45.14 -19.95
CA ALA A 36 -25.64 43.85 -19.45
C ALA A 36 -25.56 42.74 -20.52
N GLU A 37 -25.89 43.05 -21.77
CA GLU A 37 -25.80 42.10 -22.89
C GLU A 37 -24.33 41.72 -23.18
N ASN A 38 -23.41 42.68 -23.13
CA ASN A 38 -21.97 42.42 -23.26
C ASN A 38 -21.42 41.59 -22.10
N GLU A 39 -21.85 41.87 -20.87
CA GLU A 39 -21.41 41.13 -19.68
C GLU A 39 -21.95 39.69 -19.68
N LEU A 40 -23.20 39.49 -20.07
CA LEU A 40 -23.78 38.16 -20.28
C LEU A 40 -22.98 37.38 -21.33
N THR A 41 -22.64 38.03 -22.45
CA THR A 41 -21.85 37.41 -23.51
C THR A 41 -20.44 37.03 -23.02
N ARG A 42 -19.82 37.87 -22.19
CA ARG A 42 -18.51 37.58 -21.57
C ARG A 42 -18.60 36.37 -20.63
N LEU A 43 -19.61 36.33 -19.76
CA LEU A 43 -19.80 35.22 -18.83
C LEU A 43 -20.11 33.90 -19.55
N GLU A 44 -20.87 33.95 -20.66
CA GLU A 44 -21.14 32.77 -21.47
C GLU A 44 -19.87 32.27 -22.17
N GLN A 45 -19.01 33.16 -22.67
CA GLN A 45 -17.70 32.78 -23.20
C GLN A 45 -16.79 32.16 -22.13
N GLU A 46 -16.78 32.72 -20.92
CA GLU A 46 -16.02 32.17 -19.79
C GLU A 46 -16.53 30.79 -19.38
N ARG A 47 -17.86 30.59 -19.34
CA ARG A 47 -18.47 29.28 -19.09
C ARG A 47 -18.04 28.26 -20.12
N ILE A 48 -18.08 28.61 -21.41
CA ILE A 48 -17.66 27.73 -22.51
C ILE A 48 -16.16 27.38 -22.39
N GLN A 49 -15.32 28.34 -21.99
CA GLN A 49 -13.89 28.08 -21.78
C GLN A 49 -13.64 27.13 -20.59
N LEU A 50 -14.35 27.31 -19.48
CA LEU A 50 -14.25 26.43 -18.32
C LEU A 50 -14.77 25.02 -18.63
N GLU A 51 -15.87 24.90 -19.37
CA GLU A 51 -16.42 23.63 -19.83
C GLU A 51 -15.41 22.89 -20.73
N ALA A 52 -14.80 23.58 -21.70
CA ALA A 52 -13.74 23.02 -22.54
C ALA A 52 -12.48 22.62 -21.75
N GLN A 53 -12.10 23.37 -20.70
CA GLN A 53 -11.00 23.01 -19.82
C GLN A 53 -11.31 21.77 -18.98
N ALA A 54 -12.54 21.65 -18.48
CA ALA A 54 -12.99 20.48 -17.73
C ALA A 54 -13.00 19.22 -18.61
N GLU A 55 -13.51 19.31 -19.84
CA GLU A 55 -13.46 18.21 -20.83
C GLU A 55 -12.02 17.81 -21.16
N ALA A 56 -11.11 18.77 -21.37
CA ALA A 56 -9.71 18.48 -21.63
C ALA A 56 -9.01 17.77 -20.45
N LEU A 57 -9.35 18.14 -19.21
CA LEU A 57 -8.84 17.46 -18.02
C LEU A 57 -9.42 16.04 -17.88
N GLN A 58 -10.70 15.84 -18.18
CA GLN A 58 -11.29 14.50 -18.21
C GLN A 58 -10.61 13.61 -19.26
N LEU A 59 -10.36 14.13 -20.46
CA LEU A 59 -9.67 13.39 -21.51
C LEU A 59 -8.24 12.98 -21.08
N ARG A 60 -7.48 13.89 -20.46
CA ARG A 60 -6.14 13.57 -19.91
C ARG A 60 -6.18 12.50 -18.83
N LEU A 61 -7.18 12.56 -17.95
CA LEU A 61 -7.37 11.55 -16.91
C LEU A 61 -7.69 10.18 -17.52
N GLU A 62 -8.51 10.14 -18.57
CA GLU A 62 -8.84 8.92 -19.31
C GLU A 62 -7.59 8.33 -20.01
N GLU A 63 -6.78 9.17 -20.66
CA GLU A 63 -5.51 8.78 -21.27
C GLU A 63 -4.51 8.24 -20.25
N GLU A 64 -4.41 8.86 -19.07
CA GLU A 64 -3.53 8.39 -18.01
C GLU A 64 -4.00 7.04 -17.44
N LYS A 65 -5.30 6.85 -17.26
CA LYS A 65 -5.88 5.55 -16.87
C LYS A 65 -5.57 4.47 -17.90
N GLN A 66 -5.71 4.77 -19.20
CA GLN A 66 -5.36 3.83 -20.26
C GLN A 66 -3.86 3.49 -20.26
N LYS A 67 -2.98 4.48 -20.04
CA LYS A 67 -1.54 4.24 -19.90
C LYS A 67 -1.20 3.36 -18.70
N ARG A 68 -1.81 3.60 -17.53
CA ARG A 68 -1.61 2.76 -16.34
C ARG A 68 -2.07 1.32 -16.59
N MET A 69 -3.24 1.15 -17.22
CA MET A 69 -3.75 -0.17 -17.59
C MET A 69 -2.82 -0.90 -18.58
N GLN A 70 -2.23 -0.19 -19.55
CA GLN A 70 -1.24 -0.76 -20.46
C GLN A 70 0.06 -1.15 -19.74
N GLN A 71 0.57 -0.31 -18.84
CA GLN A 71 1.75 -0.60 -18.03
C GLN A 71 1.53 -1.82 -17.13
N GLU A 72 0.35 -1.95 -16.52
CA GLU A 72 -0.01 -3.11 -15.70
C GLU A 72 -0.07 -4.39 -16.53
N LEU A 73 -0.62 -4.33 -17.75
CA LEU A 73 -0.64 -5.46 -18.67
C LEU A 73 0.78 -5.86 -19.14
N GLU A 74 1.67 -4.90 -19.35
CA GLU A 74 3.07 -5.18 -19.67
C GLU A 74 3.80 -5.80 -18.49
N LEU A 75 3.57 -5.33 -17.27
CA LEU A 75 4.14 -5.90 -16.05
C LEU A 75 3.68 -7.35 -15.85
N GLN A 76 2.40 -7.63 -16.06
CA GLN A 76 1.85 -9.00 -16.01
C GLN A 76 2.52 -9.94 -17.04
N LYS A 77 2.80 -9.45 -18.25
CA LYS A 77 3.54 -10.23 -19.25
C LYS A 77 4.97 -10.52 -18.83
N VAL A 78 5.66 -9.54 -18.24
CA VAL A 78 7.03 -9.74 -17.73
C VAL A 78 7.05 -10.80 -16.63
N HIS A 79 6.11 -10.73 -15.69
CA HIS A 79 5.99 -11.74 -14.63
C HIS A 79 5.67 -13.14 -15.17
N GLU A 80 4.79 -13.23 -16.17
CA GLU A 80 4.47 -14.50 -16.82
C GLU A 80 5.69 -15.08 -17.57
N ASP A 81 6.44 -14.25 -18.29
CA ASP A 81 7.67 -14.65 -18.97
C ASP A 81 8.76 -15.09 -17.96
N GLU A 82 8.90 -14.40 -16.82
CA GLU A 82 9.79 -14.80 -15.73
C GLU A 82 9.38 -16.14 -15.12
N ARG A 83 8.07 -16.36 -14.90
CA ARG A 83 7.55 -17.64 -14.41
C ARG A 83 7.88 -18.77 -15.37
N ILE A 84 7.64 -18.59 -16.67
CA ILE A 84 7.97 -19.58 -17.71
C ILE A 84 9.48 -19.87 -17.72
N ARG A 85 10.33 -18.85 -17.61
CA ARG A 85 11.79 -19.04 -17.53
C ARG A 85 12.20 -19.83 -16.30
N MET A 86 11.60 -19.57 -15.14
CA MET A 86 11.87 -20.30 -13.91
C MET A 86 11.47 -21.77 -14.03
N GLU A 87 10.30 -22.06 -14.61
CA GLU A 87 9.84 -23.42 -14.91
C GLU A 87 10.77 -24.13 -15.91
N GLU A 88 11.27 -23.44 -16.95
CA GLU A 88 12.24 -23.99 -17.89
C GLU A 88 13.59 -24.33 -17.23
N VAL A 89 14.09 -23.45 -16.36
CA VAL A 89 15.34 -23.68 -15.60
C VAL A 89 15.17 -24.87 -14.66
N GLU A 90 14.03 -25.00 -13.97
CA GLU A 90 13.74 -26.12 -13.09
C GLU A 90 13.64 -27.44 -13.87
N LYS A 91 12.94 -27.44 -15.01
CA LYS A 91 12.87 -28.58 -15.91
C LYS A 91 14.25 -28.99 -16.43
N GLN A 92 15.12 -28.02 -16.76
CA GLN A 92 16.48 -28.31 -17.18
C GLN A 92 17.32 -28.93 -16.06
N LYS A 93 17.17 -28.45 -14.82
CA LYS A 93 17.84 -29.06 -13.65
C LYS A 93 17.39 -30.51 -13.44
N LEU A 94 16.10 -30.80 -13.58
CA LEU A 94 15.57 -32.17 -13.49
C LEU A 94 16.14 -33.07 -14.58
N LEU A 95 16.20 -32.59 -15.83
CA LEU A 95 16.82 -33.34 -16.93
C LEU A 95 18.31 -33.60 -16.70
N ASP A 96 19.05 -32.62 -16.17
CA ASP A 96 20.46 -32.78 -15.84
C ASP A 96 20.66 -33.77 -14.67
N GLN A 97 19.73 -33.80 -13.70
CA GLN A 97 19.73 -34.76 -12.60
C GLN A 97 19.44 -36.18 -13.11
N GLU A 98 18.40 -36.37 -13.92
CA GLU A 98 18.08 -37.67 -14.56
C GLU A 98 19.27 -38.17 -15.39
N ARG A 99 19.95 -37.27 -16.12
CA ARG A 99 21.15 -37.63 -16.88
C ARG A 99 22.30 -38.09 -15.98
N ARG A 100 22.56 -37.38 -14.88
CA ARG A 100 23.60 -37.80 -13.92
C ARG A 100 23.28 -39.15 -13.28
N GLU A 101 22.01 -39.40 -12.99
CA GLU A 101 21.56 -40.67 -12.44
C GLU A 101 21.69 -41.81 -13.47
N ALA A 102 21.33 -41.56 -14.73
CA ALA A 102 21.56 -42.51 -15.81
C ALA A 102 23.06 -42.80 -16.03
N GLU A 103 23.91 -41.77 -15.95
CA GLU A 103 25.38 -41.93 -16.02
C GLU A 103 25.92 -42.74 -14.83
N ARG A 104 25.36 -42.55 -13.62
CA ARG A 104 25.71 -43.37 -12.44
C ARG A 104 25.31 -44.83 -12.64
N ILE A 105 24.07 -45.09 -13.07
CA ILE A 105 23.58 -46.45 -13.33
C ILE A 105 24.44 -47.15 -14.39
N ALA A 106 24.79 -46.45 -15.47
CA ALA A 106 25.66 -47.01 -16.51
C ALA A 106 27.07 -47.33 -16.00
N ALA A 107 27.62 -46.52 -15.09
CA ALA A 107 28.91 -46.80 -14.46
C ALA A 107 28.85 -48.02 -13.52
N GLU A 108 27.77 -48.16 -12.75
CA GLU A 108 27.52 -49.32 -11.89
C GLU A 108 27.35 -50.61 -12.71
N GLU A 109 26.65 -50.56 -13.85
CA GLU A 109 26.53 -51.69 -14.78
C GLU A 109 27.88 -52.10 -15.36
N GLN A 110 28.72 -51.14 -15.78
CA GLN A 110 30.08 -51.43 -16.26
C GLN A 110 30.96 -52.07 -15.17
N GLU A 111 30.84 -51.60 -13.93
CA GLU A 111 31.58 -52.19 -12.81
C GLU A 111 31.08 -53.62 -12.52
N TYR A 112 29.78 -53.85 -12.59
CA TYR A 112 29.19 -55.18 -12.45
C TYR A 112 29.67 -56.13 -13.55
N GLU A 113 29.71 -55.70 -14.81
CA GLU A 113 30.26 -56.49 -15.91
C GLU A 113 31.75 -56.80 -15.72
N ARG A 114 32.55 -55.84 -15.25
CA ARG A 114 33.97 -56.09 -14.92
C ARG A 114 34.12 -57.13 -13.82
N LYS A 115 33.30 -57.06 -12.77
CA LYS A 115 33.31 -58.06 -11.68
C LYS A 115 32.90 -59.44 -12.18
N GLN A 116 31.89 -59.53 -13.05
CA GLN A 116 31.49 -60.79 -13.69
C GLN A 116 32.63 -61.39 -14.53
N LEU A 117 33.34 -60.55 -15.29
CA LEU A 117 34.50 -60.99 -16.08
C LEU A 117 35.64 -61.51 -15.18
N GLN A 118 35.95 -60.80 -14.09
CA GLN A 118 36.95 -61.25 -13.11
C GLN A 118 36.55 -62.57 -12.44
N ILE A 119 35.27 -62.76 -12.12
CA ILE A 119 34.77 -64.02 -11.57
C ILE A 119 34.95 -65.16 -12.59
N GLN A 120 34.68 -64.92 -13.87
CA GLN A 120 34.94 -65.91 -14.93
C GLN A 120 36.43 -66.24 -15.08
N GLU A 121 37.30 -65.23 -15.08
CA GLU A 121 38.75 -65.42 -15.15
C GLU A 121 39.28 -66.24 -13.96
N LEU A 122 38.79 -65.96 -12.76
CA LEU A 122 39.12 -66.73 -11.56
C LEU A 122 38.62 -68.18 -11.66
N ALA A 123 37.39 -68.41 -12.12
CA ALA A 123 36.85 -69.75 -12.31
C ALA A 123 37.64 -70.55 -13.37
N GLU A 124 38.11 -69.90 -14.45
CA GLU A 124 38.98 -70.54 -15.44
C GLU A 124 40.36 -70.89 -14.88
N LEU A 125 40.94 -70.02 -14.05
CA LEU A 125 42.22 -70.29 -13.38
C LEU A 125 42.09 -71.44 -12.38
N GLU A 126 41.00 -71.49 -11.61
CA GLU A 126 40.70 -72.61 -10.71
C GLU A 126 40.53 -73.92 -11.48
N ALA A 127 39.82 -73.92 -12.60
CA ALA A 127 39.66 -75.09 -13.46
C ALA A 127 41.00 -75.58 -14.05
N LYS A 128 41.89 -74.65 -14.46
CA LYS A 128 43.25 -74.98 -14.93
C LYS A 128 44.10 -75.58 -13.83
N LEU A 129 44.07 -75.00 -12.63
CA LEU A 129 44.79 -75.50 -11.47
C LEU A 129 44.32 -76.91 -11.10
N GLU A 130 43.02 -77.17 -11.13
CA GLU A 130 42.46 -78.48 -10.80
C GLU A 130 42.81 -79.53 -11.87
N ALA A 131 42.82 -79.14 -13.15
CA ALA A 131 43.31 -80.00 -14.24
C ALA A 131 44.81 -80.33 -14.09
N GLU A 132 45.62 -79.38 -13.65
CA GLU A 132 47.05 -79.60 -13.38
C GLU A 132 47.28 -80.52 -12.16
N LYS A 133 46.49 -80.36 -11.09
CA LYS A 133 46.49 -81.28 -9.95
C LYS A 133 46.08 -82.70 -10.35
N GLU A 134 45.05 -82.86 -11.18
CA GLU A 134 44.64 -84.18 -11.63
C GLU A 134 45.68 -84.79 -12.59
N SER A 135 46.30 -83.99 -13.46
CA SER A 135 47.40 -84.45 -14.32
C SER A 135 48.62 -84.91 -13.50
N THR A 136 48.97 -84.18 -12.45
CA THR A 136 50.07 -84.57 -11.56
C THR A 136 49.71 -85.79 -10.72
N ARG A 137 48.46 -85.93 -10.29
CA ARG A 137 47.97 -87.13 -9.62
C ARG A 137 48.04 -88.37 -10.51
N ILE A 138 47.59 -88.27 -11.76
CA ILE A 138 47.68 -89.36 -12.75
C ILE A 138 49.14 -89.74 -13.01
N ALA A 139 50.03 -88.76 -13.20
CA ALA A 139 51.46 -89.03 -13.38
C ALA A 139 52.08 -89.74 -12.15
N HIS A 140 51.65 -89.38 -10.95
CA HIS A 140 52.11 -89.98 -9.71
C HIS A 140 51.55 -91.41 -9.51
N GLU A 141 50.31 -91.66 -9.92
CA GLU A 141 49.69 -92.99 -9.95
C GLU A 141 50.37 -93.91 -10.98
N GLU A 142 50.75 -93.39 -12.16
CA GLU A 142 51.53 -94.13 -13.16
C GLU A 142 52.95 -94.47 -12.69
N GLN A 143 53.61 -93.55 -11.97
CA GLN A 143 54.90 -93.81 -11.33
C GLN A 143 54.81 -94.87 -10.22
N LEU A 144 53.73 -94.86 -9.44
CA LEU A 144 53.46 -95.90 -8.44
C LEU A 144 53.21 -97.26 -9.11
N ALA A 145 52.42 -97.31 -10.18
CA ALA A 145 52.15 -98.54 -10.92
C ALA A 145 53.42 -99.14 -11.57
N THR A 146 54.31 -98.30 -12.10
CA THR A 146 55.60 -98.74 -12.67
C THR A 146 56.56 -99.25 -11.60
N LEU A 147 56.63 -98.59 -10.44
CA LEU A 147 57.40 -99.09 -9.29
C LEU A 147 56.86 -100.42 -8.76
N GLN A 148 55.54 -100.59 -8.75
CA GLN A 148 54.89 -101.82 -8.30
C GLN A 148 55.11 -102.99 -9.28
N HIS A 149 55.17 -102.71 -10.59
CA HIS A 149 55.57 -103.68 -11.61
C HIS A 149 57.04 -104.11 -11.45
N ALA A 150 57.95 -103.15 -11.25
CA ALA A 150 59.37 -103.43 -11.02
C ALA A 150 59.62 -104.24 -9.74
N LEU A 151 58.84 -104.01 -8.68
CA LEU A 151 58.90 -104.78 -7.44
C LEU A 151 58.49 -106.26 -7.67
N ASN A 152 57.43 -106.49 -8.46
CA ASN A 152 56.96 -107.83 -8.79
C ASN A 152 57.93 -108.60 -9.71
N GLU A 153 58.64 -107.91 -10.60
CA GLU A 153 59.72 -108.49 -11.41
C GLU A 153 60.91 -108.90 -10.53
N LYS A 154 61.26 -108.11 -9.51
CA LYS A 154 62.33 -108.46 -8.57
C LYS A 154 61.96 -109.63 -7.66
N ASP A 155 60.69 -109.73 -7.24
CA ASP A 155 60.20 -110.89 -6.49
C ASP A 155 60.16 -112.19 -7.31
N THR A 156 60.08 -112.11 -8.65
CA THR A 156 60.20 -113.28 -9.54
C THR A 156 61.66 -113.65 -9.84
N GLU A 157 62.59 -112.69 -9.89
CA GLU A 157 64.04 -112.97 -9.92
C GLU A 157 64.53 -113.63 -8.62
N ILE A 158 64.05 -113.18 -7.45
CA ILE A 158 64.41 -113.75 -6.15
C ILE A 158 63.92 -115.21 -6.00
N LYS A 159 62.79 -115.57 -6.62
CA LYS A 159 62.32 -116.97 -6.65
C LYS A 159 63.10 -117.89 -7.58
N ASN A 160 63.82 -117.35 -8.56
CA ASN A 160 64.58 -118.13 -9.55
C ASN A 160 66.06 -118.34 -9.17
N LEU A 161 66.58 -117.67 -8.15
CA LEU A 161 67.97 -117.79 -7.69
C LEU A 161 68.21 -118.82 -6.57
N ALA A 162 67.26 -119.73 -6.33
CA ALA A 162 67.37 -120.78 -5.31
C ALA A 162 67.95 -122.12 -5.81
N SER A 163 68.67 -122.17 -6.93
CA SER A 163 69.39 -123.39 -7.34
C SER A 163 70.68 -123.12 -8.13
N GLY A 164 71.81 -123.54 -7.55
CA GLY A 164 73.04 -123.77 -8.30
C GLY A 164 74.23 -122.91 -7.87
N ASN A 165 75.20 -123.59 -7.29
CA ASN A 165 76.46 -123.06 -6.78
C ASN A 165 77.48 -122.83 -7.92
N VAL A 166 78.48 -121.98 -7.64
CA VAL A 166 79.70 -121.65 -8.39
C VAL A 166 79.60 -120.47 -9.36
N GLN A 167 80.04 -119.28 -8.92
CA GLN A 167 81.26 -118.64 -9.43
C GLN A 167 81.62 -117.40 -8.59
N VAL A 168 82.71 -117.48 -7.83
CA VAL A 168 83.31 -116.35 -7.07
C VAL A 168 83.76 -115.20 -7.99
N LYS A 169 83.74 -115.40 -9.31
CA LYS A 169 83.95 -114.35 -10.32
C LYS A 169 82.71 -113.48 -10.55
N ASP A 170 81.52 -114.06 -10.42
CA ASP A 170 80.25 -113.33 -10.52
C ASP A 170 80.04 -112.47 -9.27
N LEU A 171 80.42 -112.94 -8.07
CA LEU A 171 80.40 -112.12 -6.86
C LEU A 171 81.35 -110.92 -6.90
N LEU A 172 82.50 -111.01 -7.60
CA LEU A 172 83.40 -109.87 -7.78
C LEU A 172 82.86 -108.87 -8.82
N GLN A 173 82.21 -109.37 -9.88
CA GLN A 173 81.52 -108.53 -10.86
C GLN A 173 80.27 -107.89 -10.23
N GLU A 174 79.57 -108.58 -9.35
CA GLU A 174 78.41 -108.12 -8.59
C GLU A 174 78.81 -107.11 -7.49
N ILE A 175 79.97 -107.28 -6.83
CA ILE A 175 80.54 -106.25 -5.94
C ILE A 175 80.94 -105.00 -6.72
N GLN A 176 81.45 -105.15 -7.95
CA GLN A 176 81.80 -104.02 -8.81
C GLN A 176 80.55 -103.31 -9.35
N LEU A 177 79.52 -104.07 -9.71
CA LEU A 177 78.19 -103.58 -10.09
C LEU A 177 77.47 -102.93 -8.90
N LEU A 178 77.64 -103.45 -7.69
CA LEU A 178 77.14 -102.84 -6.44
C LEU A 178 77.89 -101.56 -6.09
N LYS A 179 79.18 -101.46 -6.41
CA LYS A 179 79.95 -100.22 -6.28
C LYS A 179 79.51 -99.16 -7.27
N GLU A 180 79.26 -99.58 -8.52
CA GLU A 180 78.74 -98.71 -9.57
C GLU A 180 77.29 -98.29 -9.27
N ASN A 181 76.47 -99.19 -8.74
CA ASN A 181 75.12 -98.90 -8.26
C ASN A 181 75.14 -98.00 -7.01
N MET A 182 76.07 -98.19 -6.08
CA MET A 182 76.25 -97.27 -4.95
C MET A 182 76.70 -95.88 -5.42
N GLN A 183 77.56 -95.80 -6.43
CA GLN A 183 77.97 -94.53 -7.02
C GLN A 183 76.80 -93.86 -7.75
N ASN A 184 76.01 -94.64 -8.49
CA ASN A 184 74.81 -94.16 -9.17
C ASN A 184 73.73 -93.74 -8.17
N GLU A 185 73.54 -94.46 -7.07
CA GLU A 185 72.64 -94.07 -5.97
C GLU A 185 73.17 -92.86 -5.20
N SER A 186 74.49 -92.70 -5.07
CA SER A 186 75.10 -91.49 -4.51
C SER A 186 74.87 -90.28 -5.43
N ASN A 187 74.99 -90.46 -6.74
CA ASN A 187 74.70 -89.43 -7.72
C ASN A 187 73.19 -89.11 -7.74
N ARG A 188 72.34 -90.13 -7.68
CA ARG A 188 70.88 -89.98 -7.62
C ARG A 188 70.41 -89.33 -6.33
N ARG A 189 71.07 -89.63 -5.19
CA ARG A 189 70.88 -88.86 -3.94
C ARG A 189 71.31 -87.42 -4.09
N SER A 190 72.43 -87.14 -4.75
CA SER A 190 72.87 -85.76 -5.00
C SER A 190 71.90 -85.01 -5.92
N GLU A 191 71.33 -85.67 -6.93
CA GLU A 191 70.31 -85.10 -7.82
C GLU A 191 69.01 -84.85 -7.06
N LEU A 192 68.55 -85.81 -6.26
CA LEU A 192 67.37 -85.66 -5.39
C LEU A 192 67.59 -84.59 -4.32
N GLU A 193 68.79 -84.46 -3.76
CA GLU A 193 69.12 -83.38 -2.82
C GLU A 193 69.07 -82.01 -3.53
N GLN A 194 69.56 -81.91 -4.76
CA GLN A 194 69.43 -80.68 -5.56
C GLN A 194 67.96 -80.38 -5.92
N GLU A 195 67.17 -81.40 -6.24
CA GLU A 195 65.74 -81.26 -6.54
C GLU A 195 64.95 -80.83 -5.30
N VAL A 196 65.22 -81.42 -4.13
CA VAL A 196 64.64 -81.00 -2.85
C VAL A 196 65.05 -79.56 -2.52
N LEU A 197 66.28 -79.15 -2.85
CA LEU A 197 66.73 -77.78 -2.64
C LEU A 197 66.05 -76.79 -3.60
N SER A 198 65.80 -77.20 -4.85
CA SER A 198 65.02 -76.44 -5.83
C SER A 198 63.56 -76.29 -5.40
N LEU A 199 62.93 -77.38 -4.98
CA LEU A 199 61.55 -77.38 -4.47
C LEU A 199 61.43 -76.54 -3.20
N ARG A 200 62.41 -76.60 -2.29
CA ARG A 200 62.43 -75.71 -1.12
C ARG A 200 62.50 -74.25 -1.52
N LYS A 201 63.35 -73.89 -2.50
CA LYS A 201 63.42 -72.51 -3.02
C LYS A 201 62.09 -72.07 -3.62
N GLN A 202 61.47 -72.91 -4.44
CA GLN A 202 60.16 -72.63 -5.03
C GLN A 202 59.07 -72.47 -3.95
N ASN A 203 59.11 -73.28 -2.89
CA ASN A 203 58.15 -73.19 -1.79
C ASN A 203 58.35 -71.90 -0.96
N THR A 204 59.60 -71.44 -0.75
CA THR A 204 59.85 -70.11 -0.18
C THR A 204 59.33 -68.99 -1.06
N THR A 205 59.51 -69.06 -2.38
CA THR A 205 58.97 -68.04 -3.30
C THR A 205 57.43 -68.01 -3.28
N LEU A 206 56.78 -69.18 -3.21
CA LEU A 206 55.33 -69.27 -3.08
C LEU A 206 54.83 -68.71 -1.74
N MET A 207 55.55 -68.95 -0.64
CA MET A 207 55.21 -68.33 0.66
C MET A 207 55.37 -66.80 0.62
N GLU A 208 56.42 -66.29 -0.02
CA GLU A 208 56.62 -64.84 -0.21
C GLU A 208 55.50 -64.23 -1.06
N GLN A 209 55.08 -64.91 -2.13
CA GLN A 209 53.95 -64.49 -2.96
C GLN A 209 52.62 -64.54 -2.20
N SER A 210 52.39 -65.57 -1.40
CA SER A 210 51.21 -65.69 -0.53
C SER A 210 51.18 -64.58 0.51
N SER A 211 52.32 -64.29 1.15
CA SER A 211 52.44 -63.19 2.13
C SER A 211 52.20 -61.82 1.47
N HIS A 212 52.69 -61.62 0.24
CA HIS A 212 52.42 -60.40 -0.52
C HIS A 212 50.94 -60.25 -0.86
N ALA A 213 50.28 -61.32 -1.31
CA ALA A 213 48.85 -61.32 -1.60
C ALA A 213 48.00 -61.04 -0.35
N GLU A 214 48.36 -61.62 0.80
CA GLU A 214 47.70 -61.31 2.08
C GLU A 214 47.84 -59.84 2.48
N ALA A 215 49.01 -59.24 2.24
CA ALA A 215 49.24 -57.82 2.49
C ALA A 215 48.42 -56.91 1.56
N GLU A 216 48.26 -57.28 0.28
CA GLU A 216 47.39 -56.54 -0.64
C GLU A 216 45.91 -56.68 -0.29
N ILE A 217 45.46 -57.86 0.14
CA ILE A 217 44.10 -58.07 0.63
C ILE A 217 43.84 -57.20 1.87
N LEU A 218 44.80 -57.09 2.78
CA LEU A 218 44.69 -56.23 3.96
C LEU A 218 44.54 -54.75 3.56
N LYS A 219 45.39 -54.27 2.64
CA LYS A 219 45.28 -52.90 2.09
C LYS A 219 43.95 -52.63 1.40
N ALA A 220 43.46 -53.59 0.62
CA ALA A 220 42.15 -53.48 -0.04
C ALA A 220 41.02 -53.40 0.99
N LYS A 221 41.12 -54.15 2.09
CA LYS A 221 40.16 -54.14 3.19
C LYS A 221 40.17 -52.82 3.96
N GLU A 222 41.34 -52.24 4.21
CA GLU A 222 41.48 -50.90 4.79
C GLU A 222 40.88 -49.83 3.87
N SER A 223 41.17 -49.89 2.56
CA SER A 223 40.58 -48.98 1.58
C SER A 223 39.05 -49.11 1.53
N MET A 224 38.51 -50.33 1.61
CA MET A 224 37.07 -50.57 1.64
C MET A 224 36.42 -50.00 2.90
N ASN A 225 37.07 -50.13 4.06
CA ASN A 225 36.58 -49.52 5.30
C ASN A 225 36.55 -47.99 5.21
N THR A 226 37.56 -47.35 4.61
CA THR A 226 37.53 -45.89 4.40
C THR A 226 36.44 -45.43 3.44
N LEU A 227 36.05 -46.26 2.47
CA LEU A 227 34.93 -45.97 1.57
C LEU A 227 33.59 -46.13 2.29
N LEU A 228 33.45 -47.15 3.14
CA LEU A 228 32.29 -47.35 4.01
C LEU A 228 32.09 -46.17 4.95
N GLU A 229 33.16 -45.71 5.61
CA GLU A 229 33.11 -44.54 6.50
C GLU A 229 32.74 -43.25 5.75
N LYS A 230 33.22 -43.09 4.51
CA LYS A 230 32.79 -41.98 3.63
C LYS A 230 31.32 -42.08 3.23
N GLU A 231 30.81 -43.28 2.98
CA GLU A 231 29.40 -43.50 2.63
C GLU A 231 28.49 -43.24 3.83
N GLU A 232 28.87 -43.69 5.04
CA GLU A 232 28.17 -43.38 6.29
C GLU A 232 28.14 -41.86 6.54
N ASN A 233 29.26 -41.17 6.34
CA ASN A 233 29.32 -39.71 6.45
C ASN A 233 28.46 -39.02 5.38
N ARG A 234 28.38 -39.56 4.15
CA ARG A 234 27.49 -39.04 3.10
C ARG A 234 26.03 -39.21 3.49
N GLN A 235 25.65 -40.37 4.03
CA GLN A 235 24.29 -40.63 4.50
C GLN A 235 23.90 -39.70 5.65
N GLN A 236 24.79 -39.47 6.62
CA GLN A 236 24.56 -38.50 7.70
C GLN A 236 24.37 -37.08 7.17
N PHE A 237 25.15 -36.68 6.17
CA PHE A 237 24.99 -35.36 5.53
C PHE A 237 23.68 -35.25 4.74
N GLU A 238 23.27 -36.31 4.04
CA GLU A 238 21.98 -36.38 3.35
C GLU A 238 20.81 -36.29 4.36
N GLU A 239 20.90 -36.98 5.51
CA GLU A 239 19.92 -36.87 6.60
C GLU A 239 19.86 -35.46 7.19
N GLU A 240 21.00 -34.78 7.37
CA GLU A 240 21.08 -33.41 7.89
C GLU A 240 20.48 -32.38 6.91
N ILE A 241 20.67 -32.58 5.59
CA ILE A 241 19.99 -31.79 4.55
C ILE A 241 18.48 -32.00 4.62
N LEU A 242 18.03 -33.25 4.78
CA LEU A 242 16.61 -33.58 4.87
C LEU A 242 15.97 -32.97 6.11
N ALA A 243 16.64 -33.06 7.27
CA ALA A 243 16.20 -32.44 8.52
C ALA A 243 16.12 -30.90 8.40
N SER A 244 17.13 -30.27 7.76
CA SER A 244 17.13 -28.83 7.51
C SER A 244 16.00 -28.39 6.58
N ARG A 245 15.70 -29.20 5.55
CA ARG A 245 14.57 -28.95 4.64
C ARG A 245 13.22 -29.06 5.35
N GLU A 246 13.04 -30.08 6.19
CA GLU A 246 11.81 -30.20 6.99
C GLU A 246 11.67 -29.06 8.01
N GLU A 247 12.76 -28.56 8.57
CA GLU A 247 12.73 -27.42 9.48
C GLU A 247 12.34 -26.13 8.76
N LEU A 248 12.88 -25.90 7.55
CA LEU A 248 12.49 -24.78 6.68
C LEU A 248 11.02 -24.89 6.25
N GLU A 249 10.53 -26.08 5.89
CA GLU A 249 9.12 -26.30 5.59
C GLU A 249 8.22 -26.03 6.80
N ARG A 250 8.64 -26.43 8.01
CA ARG A 250 7.93 -26.11 9.25
C ARG A 250 7.91 -24.62 9.54
N GLU A 251 9.00 -23.90 9.28
CA GLU A 251 9.08 -22.45 9.44
C GLU A 251 8.18 -21.74 8.44
N MET A 252 8.25 -22.10 7.17
CA MET A 252 7.36 -21.58 6.13
C MET A 252 5.88 -21.84 6.46
N GLN A 253 5.55 -23.00 7.02
CA GLN A 253 4.19 -23.31 7.46
C GLN A 253 3.74 -22.44 8.64
N ARG A 254 4.65 -22.09 9.57
CA ARG A 254 4.36 -21.12 10.64
C ARG A 254 4.11 -19.74 10.07
N ASP A 255 4.94 -19.29 9.13
CA ASP A 255 4.79 -17.98 8.49
C ASP A 255 3.46 -17.88 7.73
N ILE A 256 3.09 -18.92 6.98
CA ILE A 256 1.78 -19.02 6.32
C ILE A 256 0.66 -18.90 7.36
N SER A 257 0.73 -19.64 8.47
CA SER A 257 -0.28 -19.58 9.53
C SER A 257 -0.37 -18.19 10.16
N THR A 258 0.76 -17.50 10.38
CA THR A 258 0.76 -16.13 10.92
C THR A 258 0.19 -15.13 9.92
N MET A 259 0.47 -15.28 8.62
CA MET A 259 -0.15 -14.47 7.58
C MET A 259 -1.66 -14.69 7.52
N GLU A 260 -2.14 -15.92 7.63
CA GLU A 260 -3.57 -16.23 7.68
C GLU A 260 -4.25 -15.57 8.89
N GLU A 261 -3.61 -15.56 10.06
CA GLU A 261 -4.11 -14.84 11.25
C GLU A 261 -4.16 -13.32 11.03
N VAL A 262 -3.14 -12.73 10.39
CA VAL A 262 -3.12 -11.29 10.07
C VAL A 262 -4.20 -10.94 9.05
N VAL A 263 -4.40 -11.77 8.02
CA VAL A 263 -5.47 -11.57 7.04
C VAL A 263 -6.84 -11.65 7.71
N ALA A 264 -7.07 -12.65 8.56
CA ALA A 264 -8.32 -12.77 9.33
C ALA A 264 -8.55 -11.55 10.24
N ALA A 265 -7.52 -11.07 10.92
CA ALA A 265 -7.60 -9.87 11.76
C ALA A 265 -7.94 -8.60 10.93
N LYS A 266 -7.38 -8.48 9.72
CA LYS A 266 -7.68 -7.37 8.81
C LYS A 266 -9.07 -7.46 8.20
N GLU A 267 -9.56 -8.66 7.91
CA GLU A 267 -10.95 -8.87 7.50
C GLU A 267 -11.93 -8.51 8.64
N GLU A 268 -11.63 -8.87 9.88
CA GLU A 268 -12.43 -8.42 11.04
C GLU A 268 -12.42 -6.90 11.19
N GLU A 269 -11.27 -6.24 11.02
CA GLU A 269 -11.16 -4.78 11.07
C GLU A 269 -11.98 -4.12 9.96
N LEU A 270 -11.93 -4.66 8.73
CA LEU A 270 -12.74 -4.21 7.61
C LEU A 270 -14.24 -4.37 7.90
N GLN A 271 -14.66 -5.51 8.45
CA GLN A 271 -16.05 -5.75 8.84
C GLN A 271 -16.50 -4.79 9.95
N ARG A 272 -15.66 -4.53 10.95
CA ARG A 272 -15.95 -3.53 12.00
C ARG A 272 -16.09 -2.13 11.41
N MET A 273 -15.22 -1.78 10.46
CA MET A 273 -15.28 -0.48 9.77
C MET A 273 -16.56 -0.36 8.94
N GLN A 274 -16.93 -1.39 8.17
CA GLN A 274 -18.19 -1.43 7.42
C GLN A 274 -19.41 -1.32 8.35
N ALA A 275 -19.41 -2.05 9.48
CA ALA A 275 -20.46 -1.95 10.48
C ALA A 275 -20.53 -0.54 11.09
N SER A 276 -19.39 0.10 11.35
CA SER A 276 -19.35 1.48 11.85
C SER A 276 -19.89 2.50 10.84
N PHE A 277 -19.62 2.30 9.54
CA PHE A 277 -20.18 3.16 8.48
C PHE A 277 -21.69 2.97 8.35
N GLU A 278 -22.18 1.74 8.46
CA GLU A 278 -23.62 1.45 8.41
C GLU A 278 -24.33 2.03 9.64
N GLN A 279 -23.71 1.93 10.82
CA GLN A 279 -24.20 2.58 12.04
C GLN A 279 -24.22 4.10 11.88
N TYR A 280 -23.15 4.71 11.34
CA TYR A 280 -23.10 6.14 11.08
C TYR A 280 -24.19 6.56 10.07
N ARG A 281 -24.43 5.79 9.01
CA ARG A 281 -25.54 6.02 8.08
C ARG A 281 -26.90 5.95 8.77
N GLN A 282 -27.11 4.99 9.67
CA GLN A 282 -28.34 4.90 10.46
C GLN A 282 -28.49 6.06 11.44
N GLU A 283 -27.41 6.48 12.10
CA GLU A 283 -27.41 7.63 13.01
C GLU A 283 -27.73 8.93 12.26
N VAL A 284 -27.13 9.15 11.09
CA VAL A 284 -27.45 10.30 10.22
C VAL A 284 -28.90 10.23 9.74
N ALA A 285 -29.38 9.07 9.30
CA ALA A 285 -30.78 8.92 8.91
C ALA A 285 -31.75 9.13 10.08
N SER A 286 -31.39 8.71 11.31
CA SER A 286 -32.19 8.98 12.51
C SER A 286 -32.13 10.45 12.91
N GLN A 287 -30.97 11.11 12.78
CA GLN A 287 -30.82 12.53 13.07
C GLN A 287 -31.59 13.37 12.08
N GLU A 288 -31.51 13.07 10.78
CA GLU A 288 -32.33 13.72 9.76
C GLU A 288 -33.82 13.48 10.00
N GLY A 289 -34.20 12.27 10.42
CA GLY A 289 -35.58 11.95 10.80
C GLY A 289 -36.05 12.72 12.04
N ASP A 290 -35.23 12.80 13.08
CA ASP A 290 -35.53 13.51 14.33
C ASP A 290 -35.50 15.02 14.14
N GLU A 291 -34.59 15.55 13.32
CA GLU A 291 -34.55 16.96 12.93
C GLU A 291 -35.76 17.32 12.07
N MET A 292 -36.12 16.48 11.09
CA MET A 292 -37.33 16.66 10.30
C MET A 292 -38.58 16.61 11.19
N ASN A 293 -38.66 15.68 12.13
CA ASN A 293 -39.76 15.59 13.09
C ASN A 293 -39.77 16.77 14.06
N ALA A 294 -38.61 17.26 14.51
CA ALA A 294 -38.49 18.44 15.35
C ALA A 294 -38.86 19.72 14.59
N VAL A 295 -38.49 19.82 13.32
CA VAL A 295 -38.92 20.91 12.43
C VAL A 295 -40.42 20.83 12.20
N MET A 296 -40.98 19.65 11.95
CA MET A 296 -42.43 19.46 11.79
C MET A 296 -43.18 19.80 13.07
N ALA A 297 -42.71 19.33 14.24
CA ALA A 297 -43.27 19.66 15.53
C ALA A 297 -43.11 21.16 15.85
N LYS A 298 -42.02 21.79 15.44
CA LYS A 298 -41.79 23.24 15.58
C LYS A 298 -42.69 24.03 14.62
N VAL A 299 -42.93 23.55 13.40
CA VAL A 299 -43.88 24.14 12.45
C VAL A 299 -45.30 24.02 13.01
N GLU A 300 -45.67 22.87 13.57
CA GLU A 300 -46.97 22.66 14.20
C GLU A 300 -47.13 23.51 15.47
N LEU A 301 -46.10 23.57 16.32
CA LEU A 301 -46.03 24.45 17.48
C LEU A 301 -46.12 25.91 17.06
N LEU A 302 -45.35 26.35 16.06
CA LEU A 302 -45.38 27.72 15.56
C LEU A 302 -46.72 28.06 14.92
N THR A 303 -47.36 27.10 14.25
CA THR A 303 -48.71 27.25 13.68
C THR A 303 -49.74 27.40 14.79
N ASN A 304 -49.66 26.57 15.83
CA ASN A 304 -50.52 26.67 17.01
C ASN A 304 -50.24 27.93 17.82
N GLN A 305 -48.99 28.34 17.95
CA GLN A 305 -48.59 29.62 18.54
C GLN A 305 -49.06 30.78 17.68
N LEU A 306 -49.06 30.69 16.35
CA LEU A 306 -49.63 31.73 15.48
C LEU A 306 -51.14 31.82 15.68
N LEU A 307 -51.83 30.69 15.78
CA LEU A 307 -53.26 30.62 16.07
C LEU A 307 -53.58 31.15 17.48
N GLU A 308 -52.79 30.77 18.47
CA GLU A 308 -52.89 31.26 19.84
C GLU A 308 -52.57 32.75 19.88
N LYS A 309 -51.51 33.22 19.22
CA LYS A 309 -51.15 34.64 19.09
C LYS A 309 -52.18 35.42 18.30
N ASP A 310 -52.85 34.85 17.31
CA ASP A 310 -53.98 35.47 16.63
C ASP A 310 -55.21 35.53 17.53
N SER A 311 -55.45 34.50 18.35
CA SER A 311 -56.51 34.50 19.36
C SER A 311 -56.22 35.49 20.49
N GLU A 312 -54.97 35.57 20.91
CA GLU A 312 -54.45 36.52 21.88
C GLU A 312 -54.43 37.91 21.28
N LEU A 313 -54.11 38.13 20.02
CA LEU A 313 -54.19 39.44 19.35
C LEU A 313 -55.64 39.86 19.19
N SER A 314 -56.57 38.91 19.02
CA SER A 314 -58.00 39.17 19.08
C SER A 314 -58.42 39.57 20.49
N TYR A 315 -57.94 38.86 21.52
CA TYR A 315 -58.19 39.16 22.93
C TYR A 315 -57.48 40.44 23.41
N ILE A 316 -56.28 40.72 22.91
CA ILE A 316 -55.48 41.90 23.17
C ILE A 316 -56.04 43.06 22.38
N ARG A 317 -56.64 42.88 21.20
CA ARG A 317 -57.41 43.97 20.58
C ARG A 317 -58.62 44.31 21.45
N HIS A 318 -59.31 43.30 21.98
CA HIS A 318 -60.42 43.50 22.90
C HIS A 318 -59.99 44.10 24.26
N ASP A 319 -58.88 43.64 24.83
CA ASP A 319 -58.31 44.11 26.08
C ASP A 319 -57.51 45.38 25.93
N PHE A 320 -56.99 45.71 24.75
CA PHE A 320 -56.41 47.01 24.44
C PHE A 320 -57.52 48.04 24.28
N ASP A 321 -58.64 47.65 23.68
CA ASP A 321 -59.85 48.48 23.69
C ASP A 321 -60.34 48.72 25.13
N ASN A 322 -60.15 47.77 26.08
CA ASN A 322 -60.46 47.94 27.51
C ASN A 322 -59.34 48.60 28.34
N PHE A 323 -58.07 48.37 28.03
CA PHE A 323 -56.89 48.93 28.70
C PHE A 323 -56.69 50.38 28.26
N LYS A 324 -57.07 50.75 27.03
CA LYS A 324 -57.18 52.16 26.64
C LYS A 324 -58.24 52.88 27.47
N VAL A 325 -59.26 52.17 27.93
CA VAL A 325 -60.26 52.67 28.90
C VAL A 325 -59.68 52.73 30.34
N GLN A 326 -58.76 51.84 30.73
CA GLN A 326 -58.24 51.68 32.11
C GLN A 326 -56.87 52.34 32.42
N ALA A 327 -55.94 52.38 31.46
CA ALA A 327 -54.64 53.05 31.56
C ALA A 327 -54.78 54.57 31.61
N ASN A 328 -55.83 55.11 30.98
CA ASN A 328 -56.27 56.49 31.20
C ASN A 328 -56.74 56.75 32.65
N GLN A 329 -57.03 55.71 33.44
CA GLN A 329 -57.42 55.84 34.85
C GLN A 329 -56.27 55.58 35.85
N GLN A 330 -55.25 54.77 35.53
CA GLN A 330 -54.21 54.32 36.50
C GLN A 330 -52.87 55.04 36.43
N LEU A 331 -52.46 55.60 35.28
CA LEU A 331 -51.26 56.48 35.20
C LEU A 331 -51.34 57.61 36.24
N HIS A 332 -52.55 57.94 36.66
CA HIS A 332 -52.86 58.94 37.67
C HIS A 332 -52.44 58.57 39.11
N VAL A 333 -52.14 57.30 39.43
CA VAL A 333 -51.97 56.81 40.82
C VAL A 333 -50.52 56.41 41.16
N GLU A 334 -49.72 55.91 40.22
CA GLU A 334 -48.49 55.17 40.55
C GLU A 334 -47.22 56.03 40.64
N LEU A 335 -47.21 57.20 39.99
CA LEU A 335 -46.10 58.15 40.11
C LEU A 335 -45.87 58.61 41.57
N GLU A 336 -46.85 58.40 42.46
CA GLU A 336 -46.82 58.82 43.87
C GLU A 336 -46.09 57.87 44.84
N SER A 337 -45.91 56.57 44.54
CA SER A 337 -45.41 55.62 45.55
C SER A 337 -43.91 55.27 45.46
N GLN A 338 -43.33 55.22 44.25
CA GLN A 338 -41.99 54.66 44.02
C GLN A 338 -40.83 55.48 44.60
N LYS A 339 -41.09 56.74 44.92
CA LYS A 339 -40.11 57.64 45.51
C LYS A 339 -39.71 57.23 46.94
N GLN A 340 -40.43 56.35 47.63
CA GLN A 340 -40.30 56.18 49.09
C GLN A 340 -39.46 54.97 49.56
N SER A 341 -39.12 54.00 48.71
CA SER A 341 -38.60 52.71 49.18
C SER A 341 -37.10 52.47 48.93
N LEU A 342 -36.56 53.01 47.83
CA LEU A 342 -35.18 52.74 47.38
C LEU A 342 -34.11 53.20 48.39
N ASP A 343 -34.47 54.11 49.29
CA ASP A 343 -33.60 54.65 50.32
C ASP A 343 -33.28 53.66 51.46
N GLY A 344 -33.94 52.50 51.54
CA GLY A 344 -33.86 51.61 52.71
C GLY A 344 -32.77 50.53 52.74
N GLN A 345 -32.22 50.08 51.60
CA GLN A 345 -31.58 48.76 51.54
C GLN A 345 -30.05 48.76 51.37
N TYR A 346 -29.46 49.83 50.84
CA TYR A 346 -28.03 49.80 50.49
C TYR A 346 -27.08 49.84 51.69
N THR A 347 -27.55 50.20 52.86
CA THR A 347 -26.65 50.75 53.88
C THR A 347 -26.15 49.79 54.93
N LYS A 348 -26.55 48.51 54.97
CA LYS A 348 -26.27 47.69 56.15
C LYS A 348 -25.11 46.69 56.05
N ASP A 349 -25.31 45.46 55.60
CA ASP A 349 -24.54 44.40 56.29
C ASP A 349 -23.55 43.60 55.44
N LEU A 350 -23.10 44.21 54.35
CA LEU A 350 -21.84 43.91 53.65
C LEU A 350 -20.62 43.85 54.60
N SER A 351 -20.67 44.42 55.81
CA SER A 351 -19.50 44.52 56.71
C SER A 351 -19.20 43.32 57.63
N LYS A 352 -20.01 42.23 57.63
CA LYS A 352 -19.91 41.21 58.72
C LYS A 352 -19.25 39.87 58.39
N MET A 353 -19.29 39.37 57.15
CA MET A 353 -18.89 37.98 56.88
C MET A 353 -17.41 37.76 56.56
N GLU A 354 -16.69 38.81 56.15
CA GLU A 354 -15.26 38.74 55.80
C GLU A 354 -14.35 38.33 56.98
N LYS A 355 -14.80 38.46 58.23
CA LYS A 355 -13.99 38.18 59.44
C LYS A 355 -13.83 36.70 59.82
N LYS A 356 -14.55 35.75 59.22
CA LYS A 356 -14.63 34.37 59.76
C LYS A 356 -13.74 33.31 59.07
N LEU A 357 -13.28 33.54 57.83
CA LEU A 357 -12.57 32.49 57.08
C LEU A 357 -11.09 32.35 57.47
N HIS A 358 -10.49 33.39 58.05
CA HIS A 358 -9.06 33.43 58.42
C HIS A 358 -8.65 32.36 59.47
N THR A 359 -9.61 31.84 60.24
CA THR A 359 -9.39 30.94 61.39
C THR A 359 -9.21 29.45 61.05
N ALA A 360 -9.44 28.98 59.82
CA ALA A 360 -9.40 27.54 59.53
C ALA A 360 -8.01 27.00 59.11
N ASN A 361 -7.08 27.89 58.75
CA ASN A 361 -5.71 27.53 58.33
C ASN A 361 -4.87 26.83 59.43
N GLU A 362 -5.30 26.88 60.70
CA GLU A 362 -4.56 26.33 61.85
C GLU A 362 -4.64 24.80 62.00
N ARG A 363 -5.51 24.08 61.29
CA ARG A 363 -5.61 22.60 61.45
C ARG A 363 -4.63 21.78 60.60
N ALA A 364 -3.82 22.44 59.77
CA ALA A 364 -2.72 21.84 59.01
C ALA A 364 -1.65 21.16 59.90
N ASP A 365 -1.57 21.53 61.19
CA ASP A 365 -0.60 20.97 62.15
C ASP A 365 -0.87 19.50 62.57
N LYS A 366 -2.05 18.94 62.28
CA LYS A 366 -2.40 17.55 62.62
C LYS A 366 -1.67 16.48 61.78
N LYS A 367 -1.12 16.82 60.61
CA LYS A 367 -0.43 15.85 59.73
C LYS A 367 0.98 15.46 60.19
N LYS A 368 1.48 16.06 61.27
CA LYS A 368 2.83 15.80 61.82
C LYS A 368 2.89 14.53 62.69
N GLU A 369 1.73 13.97 63.04
CA GLU A 369 1.60 12.78 63.90
C GLU A 369 1.78 11.45 63.14
N GLU A 370 1.52 11.45 61.82
CA GLU A 370 1.61 10.28 60.92
C GLU A 370 3.07 9.83 60.65
N LEU A 371 4.08 10.64 61.02
CA LEU A 371 5.50 10.36 60.76
C LEU A 371 6.17 9.43 61.82
N LYS A 372 5.51 9.18 62.96
CA LYS A 372 6.06 8.34 64.04
C LYS A 372 5.83 6.84 63.86
N GLU A 373 4.85 6.43 63.07
CA GLU A 373 4.51 5.00 62.88
C GLU A 373 5.47 4.26 61.93
N SER A 374 6.09 4.94 60.95
CA SER A 374 7.06 4.32 60.03
C SER A 374 8.42 3.96 60.65
N GLN A 375 8.75 4.45 61.84
CA GLN A 375 10.06 4.17 62.49
C GLN A 375 10.11 2.82 63.22
N LEU A 376 8.98 2.12 63.38
CA LEU A 376 8.92 0.84 64.11
C LEU A 376 9.24 -0.38 63.23
N LEU A 377 9.06 -0.27 61.90
CA LEU A 377 9.24 -1.38 60.94
C LEU A 377 10.73 -1.68 60.60
N VAL A 378 11.63 -0.72 60.83
CA VAL A 378 13.06 -0.83 60.46
C VAL A 378 13.87 -1.66 61.47
N LYS A 379 13.35 -1.85 62.69
CA LYS A 379 14.05 -2.55 63.78
C LYS A 379 13.98 -4.08 63.71
N GLU A 380 13.10 -4.63 62.85
CA GLU A 380 12.83 -6.06 62.78
C GLU A 380 13.68 -6.79 61.72
N LEU A 381 14.23 -6.05 60.74
CA LEU A 381 15.09 -6.59 59.68
C LEU A 381 16.59 -6.70 60.05
N GLN A 382 17.02 -6.15 61.18
CA GLN A 382 18.43 -6.19 61.65
C GLN A 382 18.81 -7.45 62.45
N ASN A 383 17.85 -8.29 62.85
CA ASN A 383 18.10 -9.44 63.73
C ASN A 383 18.32 -10.79 63.01
N ILE A 384 18.17 -10.86 61.68
CA ILE A 384 18.26 -12.12 60.92
C ILE A 384 19.62 -12.30 60.20
N LEU A 385 20.45 -11.25 60.11
CA LEU A 385 21.67 -11.22 59.29
C LEU A 385 23.00 -11.35 60.07
N MET A 386 23.01 -11.58 61.39
CA MET A 386 24.25 -11.58 62.21
C MET A 386 24.62 -12.90 62.91
N ALA A 387 23.94 -14.03 62.68
CA ALA A 387 24.17 -15.24 63.49
C ALA A 387 24.53 -16.53 62.72
N LYS A 388 24.87 -16.47 61.42
CA LYS A 388 24.96 -17.68 60.59
C LYS A 388 26.23 -17.91 59.76
N GLU A 389 27.27 -17.07 59.81
CA GLU A 389 28.22 -17.12 58.68
C GLU A 389 29.70 -16.82 58.92
N LYS A 390 30.30 -16.97 60.13
CA LYS A 390 31.77 -16.72 60.16
C LYS A 390 32.70 -17.25 61.26
N GLU A 391 32.44 -18.35 61.98
CA GLU A 391 33.43 -18.72 63.02
C GLU A 391 33.51 -20.20 63.43
N HIS A 392 33.12 -21.16 62.59
CA HIS A 392 33.36 -22.60 62.88
C HIS A 392 34.19 -23.36 61.82
N ASP A 393 34.51 -22.70 60.69
CA ASP A 393 35.36 -23.26 59.62
C ASP A 393 36.87 -23.14 59.93
N GLU A 394 37.26 -22.70 61.13
CA GLU A 394 38.68 -22.52 61.51
C GLU A 394 39.15 -23.51 62.61
N VAL A 395 38.35 -24.53 62.95
CA VAL A 395 38.69 -25.54 64.00
C VAL A 395 38.80 -26.97 63.44
N GLU A 396 38.41 -27.22 62.19
CA GLU A 396 38.46 -28.56 61.55
C GLU A 396 39.81 -28.84 60.84
N ASP A 397 40.57 -27.81 60.46
CA ASP A 397 41.81 -27.95 59.69
C ASP A 397 43.08 -28.25 60.53
N GLU A 398 43.04 -28.11 61.87
CA GLU A 398 44.18 -28.44 62.76
C GLU A 398 44.13 -29.87 63.34
N ALA A 399 43.05 -30.63 63.11
CA ALA A 399 42.92 -32.01 63.60
C ALA A 399 43.48 -33.08 62.64
N ASP A 400 43.54 -32.79 61.34
CA ASP A 400 43.93 -33.76 60.31
C ASP A 400 45.45 -33.84 60.06
N GLU A 401 46.23 -32.81 60.43
CA GLU A 401 47.69 -32.82 60.26
C GLU A 401 48.47 -33.66 61.30
N LEU A 402 47.84 -34.05 62.42
CA LEU A 402 48.47 -34.87 63.47
C LEU A 402 48.27 -36.39 63.26
N HIS A 403 47.35 -36.82 62.40
CA HIS A 403 47.16 -38.24 62.06
C HIS A 403 48.11 -38.78 60.99
N GLN A 404 48.65 -37.91 60.12
CA GLN A 404 49.58 -38.30 59.06
C GLN A 404 51.00 -38.64 59.57
N MET A 405 51.39 -38.14 60.76
CA MET A 405 52.78 -38.27 61.27
C MET A 405 53.04 -39.56 62.08
N VAL A 406 51.99 -40.29 62.46
CA VAL A 406 52.07 -41.57 63.21
C VAL A 406 52.20 -42.76 62.26
N GLU A 407 51.62 -42.68 61.05
CA GLU A 407 51.64 -43.74 60.03
C GLU A 407 53.04 -43.92 59.39
N ASP A 408 53.80 -42.83 59.25
CA ASP A 408 55.15 -42.82 58.66
C ASP A 408 56.26 -43.44 59.55
N LEU A 409 56.01 -43.58 60.86
CA LEU A 409 56.99 -44.15 61.80
C LEU A 409 56.80 -45.67 62.02
N GLU A 410 55.61 -46.22 61.77
CA GLU A 410 55.35 -47.67 61.86
C GLU A 410 55.86 -48.43 60.62
N ALA A 411 55.85 -47.80 59.43
CA ALA A 411 56.37 -48.38 58.19
C ALA A 411 57.90 -48.58 58.19
N LYS A 412 58.66 -47.73 58.91
CA LYS A 412 60.14 -47.82 59.00
C LYS A 412 60.64 -48.92 59.94
N ASN A 413 59.84 -49.33 60.94
CA ASN A 413 60.22 -50.41 61.86
C ASN A 413 60.07 -51.81 61.24
N LYS A 414 59.17 -52.00 60.27
CA LYS A 414 59.01 -53.26 59.53
C LYS A 414 60.14 -53.55 58.53
N ALA A 415 60.76 -52.50 57.98
CA ALA A 415 61.82 -52.61 56.98
C ALA A 415 63.21 -53.01 57.55
N LEU A 416 63.42 -52.86 58.86
CA LEU A 416 64.70 -53.19 59.51
C LEU A 416 64.74 -54.64 60.03
N THR A 417 63.60 -55.23 60.37
CA THR A 417 63.47 -56.64 60.79
C THR A 417 63.66 -57.62 59.63
N GLU A 418 63.19 -57.29 58.42
CA GLU A 418 63.39 -58.12 57.20
C GLU A 418 64.85 -58.13 56.69
N LYS A 419 65.69 -57.19 57.15
CA LYS A 419 67.11 -57.11 56.76
C LYS A 419 68.02 -58.03 57.57
N LEU A 420 67.59 -58.44 58.77
CA LEU A 420 68.35 -59.33 59.66
C LEU A 420 68.15 -60.82 59.31
N GLU A 421 66.96 -61.23 58.87
CA GLU A 421 66.68 -62.60 58.39
C GLU A 421 67.42 -62.96 57.10
N ARG A 422 67.78 -61.96 56.27
CA ARG A 422 68.50 -62.17 55.00
C ARG A 422 69.98 -62.49 55.18
N LEU A 423 70.59 -62.13 56.31
CA LEU A 423 72.02 -62.34 56.54
C LEU A 423 72.34 -63.75 57.10
N GLU A 424 71.41 -64.38 57.81
CA GLU A 424 71.62 -65.74 58.35
C GLU A 424 71.49 -66.83 57.27
N LYS A 425 70.70 -66.58 56.22
CA LYS A 425 70.61 -67.46 55.04
C LYS A 425 71.91 -67.49 54.23
N THR A 426 72.63 -66.36 54.17
CA THR A 426 73.85 -66.22 53.35
C THR A 426 75.08 -66.98 53.85
N SER A 427 75.07 -67.50 55.09
CA SER A 427 76.21 -68.24 55.65
C SER A 427 76.12 -69.76 55.42
N SER A 428 74.93 -70.31 55.19
CA SER A 428 74.72 -71.74 54.90
C SER A 428 74.98 -72.06 53.43
N ASP A 429 74.80 -71.08 52.56
CA ASP A 429 74.98 -71.23 51.12
C ASP A 429 76.47 -71.38 50.74
N VAL A 430 77.40 -70.81 51.51
CA VAL A 430 78.86 -70.76 51.21
C VAL A 430 79.53 -72.14 51.08
N THR A 431 79.04 -73.17 51.76
CA THR A 431 79.62 -74.52 51.72
C THR A 431 78.98 -75.43 50.67
N GLY A 432 77.70 -75.22 50.33
CA GLY A 432 77.08 -75.82 49.14
C GLY A 432 77.73 -75.28 47.86
N LEU A 433 78.01 -73.98 47.86
CA LEU A 433 78.66 -73.25 46.78
C LEU A 433 80.02 -73.81 46.38
N GLN A 434 80.74 -74.56 47.23
CA GLN A 434 82.12 -74.98 46.94
C GLN A 434 82.20 -76.27 46.10
N ILE A 435 81.28 -77.22 46.29
CA ILE A 435 81.14 -78.44 45.48
C ILE A 435 80.31 -78.16 44.24
N GLU A 436 79.30 -77.31 44.38
CA GLU A 436 78.62 -76.67 43.26
C GLU A 436 79.64 -75.95 42.37
N ASN A 437 80.59 -75.17 42.90
CA ASN A 437 81.63 -74.48 42.11
C ASN A 437 82.46 -75.37 41.16
N GLN A 438 82.54 -76.68 41.43
CA GLN A 438 83.35 -77.61 40.63
C GLN A 438 82.52 -78.30 39.55
N LEU A 439 81.28 -78.72 39.85
CA LEU A 439 80.32 -79.14 38.83
C LEU A 439 79.91 -77.96 37.94
N LEU A 440 79.74 -76.78 38.54
CA LEU A 440 79.57 -75.50 37.88
C LEU A 440 80.78 -75.09 37.05
N LYS A 441 81.97 -75.67 37.18
CA LYS A 441 83.10 -75.35 36.29
C LYS A 441 83.00 -76.10 34.97
N GLU A 442 82.65 -77.38 35.00
CA GLU A 442 82.44 -78.19 33.79
C GLU A 442 81.09 -77.89 33.13
N GLU A 443 80.07 -77.64 33.93
CA GLU A 443 78.84 -77.00 33.49
C GLU A 443 79.16 -75.62 32.95
N ARG A 444 79.97 -74.77 33.63
CA ARG A 444 80.44 -73.49 33.06
C ARG A 444 81.18 -73.60 31.76
N ASP A 445 81.86 -74.68 31.41
CA ASP A 445 82.56 -74.75 30.13
C ASP A 445 81.63 -75.17 28.99
N ARG A 446 80.67 -76.07 29.25
CA ARG A 446 79.62 -76.42 28.28
C ARG A 446 78.58 -75.31 28.18
N GLU A 447 78.25 -74.73 29.31
CA GLU A 447 77.43 -73.56 29.47
C GLU A 447 78.20 -72.34 28.99
N ALA A 448 79.51 -72.18 29.07
CA ALA A 448 80.25 -71.07 28.45
C ALA A 448 80.23 -71.19 26.93
N LYS A 449 80.26 -72.40 26.37
CA LYS A 449 80.09 -72.60 24.93
C LYS A 449 78.65 -72.38 24.49
N LYS A 450 77.66 -72.89 25.22
CA LYS A 450 76.25 -72.59 24.99
C LYS A 450 75.94 -71.12 25.22
N VAL A 451 76.54 -70.49 26.22
CA VAL A 451 76.46 -69.08 26.56
C VAL A 451 77.16 -68.28 25.49
N LEU A 452 78.29 -68.72 24.91
CA LEU A 452 78.90 -68.04 23.77
C LEU A 452 77.97 -68.11 22.55
N THR A 453 77.42 -69.27 22.21
CA THR A 453 76.50 -69.38 21.07
C THR A 453 75.16 -68.69 21.33
N LEU A 454 74.69 -68.69 22.58
CA LEU A 454 73.52 -67.94 23.02
C LEU A 454 73.84 -66.46 23.18
N GLN A 455 75.10 -66.08 23.37
CA GLN A 455 75.58 -64.71 23.46
C GLN A 455 75.74 -64.15 22.06
N ASP A 456 76.28 -64.91 21.11
CA ASP A 456 76.28 -64.57 19.69
C ASP A 456 74.84 -64.49 19.17
N SER A 457 73.97 -65.45 19.54
CA SER A 457 72.53 -65.39 19.18
C SER A 457 71.77 -64.29 19.93
N LYS A 458 72.18 -63.95 21.16
CA LYS A 458 71.63 -62.80 21.89
C LYS A 458 72.18 -61.52 21.34
N GLU A 459 73.42 -61.44 20.88
CA GLU A 459 74.03 -60.27 20.30
C GLU A 459 73.38 -59.99 18.95
N THR A 460 73.16 -61.00 18.11
CA THR A 460 72.36 -60.88 16.90
C THR A 460 70.90 -60.55 17.20
N ASN A 461 70.25 -61.24 18.13
CA ASN A 461 68.87 -60.90 18.52
C ASN A 461 68.78 -59.53 19.19
N THR A 462 69.79 -59.07 19.94
CA THR A 462 69.82 -57.73 20.52
C THR A 462 70.08 -56.70 19.44
N ALA A 463 70.89 -57.00 18.42
CA ALA A 463 71.12 -56.13 17.29
C ALA A 463 69.84 -55.99 16.46
N THR A 464 69.12 -57.09 16.18
CA THR A 464 67.82 -57.04 15.52
C THR A 464 66.78 -56.34 16.38
N LEU A 465 66.68 -56.64 17.68
CA LEU A 465 65.76 -55.94 18.59
C LEU A 465 66.12 -54.45 18.74
N THR A 466 67.40 -54.07 18.69
CA THR A 466 67.78 -52.65 18.69
C THR A 466 67.44 -51.98 17.37
N ALA A 467 67.60 -52.67 16.24
CA ALA A 467 67.22 -52.16 14.93
C ALA A 467 65.70 -52.00 14.83
N GLU A 468 64.92 -53.01 15.24
CA GLU A 468 63.46 -52.95 15.33
C GLU A 468 63.00 -51.88 16.32
N ARG A 469 63.66 -51.72 17.47
CA ARG A 469 63.39 -50.64 18.43
C ARG A 469 63.67 -49.28 17.81
N ASP A 470 64.76 -49.13 17.08
CA ASP A 470 65.15 -47.85 16.48
C ASP A 470 64.26 -47.51 15.28
N GLU A 471 63.83 -48.50 14.51
CA GLU A 471 62.80 -48.37 13.47
C GLU A 471 61.44 -48.01 14.08
N ALA A 472 61.00 -48.69 15.14
CA ALA A 472 59.78 -48.35 15.87
C ALA A 472 59.85 -46.95 16.49
N LYS A 473 61.01 -46.54 17.02
CA LYS A 473 61.22 -45.17 17.50
C LYS A 473 61.16 -44.15 16.37
N ALA A 474 61.73 -44.46 15.20
CA ALA A 474 61.64 -43.60 14.03
C ALA A 474 60.18 -43.45 13.56
N GLN A 475 59.42 -44.55 13.55
CA GLN A 475 57.97 -44.53 13.26
C GLN A 475 57.19 -43.73 14.30
N VAL A 476 57.48 -43.89 15.60
CA VAL A 476 56.85 -43.09 16.66
C VAL A 476 57.16 -41.61 16.49
N LEU A 477 58.39 -41.25 16.15
CA LEU A 477 58.77 -39.85 15.90
C LEU A 477 58.07 -39.29 14.64
N ASP A 478 57.98 -40.08 13.57
CA ASP A 478 57.28 -39.69 12.35
C ASP A 478 55.78 -39.49 12.61
N LEU A 479 55.14 -40.44 13.30
CA LEU A 479 53.74 -40.32 13.72
C LEU A 479 53.52 -39.13 14.66
N GLN A 480 54.43 -38.87 15.60
CA GLN A 480 54.38 -37.67 16.45
C GLN A 480 54.50 -36.39 15.64
N GLN A 481 55.35 -36.37 14.60
CA GLN A 481 55.51 -35.23 13.71
C GLN A 481 54.26 -35.02 12.84
N GLN A 482 53.65 -36.10 12.33
CA GLN A 482 52.38 -36.04 11.60
C GLN A 482 51.25 -35.57 12.50
N LEU A 483 51.18 -36.06 13.75
CA LEU A 483 50.17 -35.63 14.73
C LEU A 483 50.34 -34.13 15.05
N ALA A 484 51.57 -33.66 15.25
CA ALA A 484 51.84 -32.24 15.44
C ALA A 484 51.47 -31.39 14.21
N ALA A 485 51.70 -31.89 13.00
CA ALA A 485 51.29 -31.21 11.76
C ALA A 485 49.77 -31.12 11.64
N VAL A 486 49.04 -32.21 11.89
CA VAL A 486 47.56 -32.24 11.85
C VAL A 486 46.96 -31.37 12.94
N GLN A 487 47.58 -31.31 14.13
CA GLN A 487 47.16 -30.39 15.19
C GLN A 487 47.32 -28.92 14.77
N ALA A 488 48.43 -28.56 14.12
CA ALA A 488 48.63 -27.22 13.59
C ALA A 488 47.60 -26.89 12.49
N ASP A 489 47.33 -27.82 11.58
CA ASP A 489 46.31 -27.64 10.53
C ASP A 489 44.90 -27.49 11.12
N LEU A 490 44.57 -28.24 12.18
CA LEU A 490 43.31 -28.11 12.91
C LEU A 490 43.18 -26.74 13.58
N GLU A 491 44.26 -26.22 14.17
CA GLU A 491 44.27 -24.88 14.77
C GLU A 491 44.10 -23.77 13.71
N VAL A 492 44.74 -23.91 12.55
CA VAL A 492 44.55 -23.00 11.41
C VAL A 492 43.11 -23.05 10.91
N ALA A 493 42.55 -24.24 10.71
CA ALA A 493 41.15 -24.40 10.29
C ALA A 493 40.16 -23.81 11.29
N LYS A 494 40.40 -23.99 12.61
CA LYS A 494 39.60 -23.35 13.66
C LYS A 494 39.71 -21.82 13.62
N ALA A 495 40.91 -21.28 13.42
CA ALA A 495 41.12 -19.84 13.30
C ALA A 495 40.41 -19.26 12.07
N ASP A 496 40.46 -19.95 10.93
CA ASP A 496 39.77 -19.54 9.71
C ASP A 496 38.25 -19.66 9.83
N HIS A 497 37.74 -20.70 10.51
CA HIS A 497 36.31 -20.80 10.84
C HIS A 497 35.84 -19.64 11.73
N VAL A 498 36.61 -19.28 12.78
CA VAL A 498 36.30 -18.12 13.63
C VAL A 498 36.34 -16.80 12.84
N ARG A 499 37.30 -16.65 11.92
CA ARG A 499 37.35 -15.48 11.02
C ARG A 499 36.13 -15.43 10.10
N ALA A 500 35.73 -16.55 9.51
CA ALA A 500 34.56 -16.65 8.65
C ALA A 500 33.27 -16.33 9.43
N MET A 501 33.12 -16.87 10.65
CA MET A 501 32.00 -16.55 11.54
C MET A 501 31.96 -15.06 11.90
N THR A 502 33.11 -14.46 12.21
CA THR A 502 33.19 -13.02 12.51
C THR A 502 32.84 -12.17 11.29
N ALA A 503 33.30 -12.56 10.10
CA ALA A 503 32.96 -11.87 8.86
C ALA A 503 31.45 -12.00 8.53
N SER A 504 30.86 -13.18 8.74
CA SER A 504 29.42 -13.42 8.59
C SER A 504 28.61 -12.56 9.55
N ASN A 505 29.00 -12.51 10.82
CA ASN A 505 28.35 -11.67 11.83
C ASN A 505 28.45 -10.17 11.49
N ASN A 506 29.61 -9.71 11.00
CA ASN A 506 29.76 -8.32 10.57
C ASN A 506 28.89 -8.00 9.35
N LEU A 507 28.72 -8.94 8.42
CA LEU A 507 27.83 -8.77 7.27
C LEU A 507 26.37 -8.71 7.72
N GLN A 508 25.97 -9.57 8.65
CA GLN A 508 24.62 -9.56 9.23
C GLN A 508 24.33 -8.22 9.91
N ILE A 509 25.24 -7.72 10.77
CA ILE A 509 25.11 -6.41 11.41
C ILE A 509 25.02 -5.27 10.38
N ALA A 510 25.80 -5.35 9.29
CA ALA A 510 25.73 -4.36 8.22
C ALA A 510 24.39 -4.41 7.46
N MET A 511 23.82 -5.60 7.25
CA MET A 511 22.50 -5.77 6.64
C MET A 511 21.39 -5.23 7.55
N GLU A 512 21.40 -5.58 8.83
CA GLU A 512 20.45 -5.05 9.83
C GLU A 512 20.51 -3.52 9.92
N ALA A 513 21.71 -2.93 9.81
CA ALA A 513 21.88 -1.48 9.77
C ALA A 513 21.26 -0.86 8.51
N PHE A 514 21.42 -1.48 7.33
CA PHE A 514 20.77 -1.01 6.10
C PHE A 514 19.26 -1.15 6.13
N GLU A 515 18.74 -2.23 6.72
CA GLU A 515 17.30 -2.42 6.90
C GLU A 515 16.72 -1.35 7.82
N THR A 516 17.38 -1.08 8.95
CA THR A 516 17.00 -0.03 9.89
C THR A 516 17.06 1.36 9.25
N GLU A 517 18.10 1.65 8.46
CA GLU A 517 18.22 2.92 7.72
C GLU A 517 17.11 3.07 6.67
N ARG A 518 16.79 2.00 5.93
CA ARG A 518 15.70 1.98 4.95
C ARG A 518 14.35 2.20 5.60
N GLU A 519 14.08 1.55 6.74
CA GLU A 519 12.85 1.75 7.51
C GLU A 519 12.72 3.19 8.02
N ALA A 520 13.82 3.78 8.51
CA ALA A 520 13.85 5.18 8.93
C ALA A 520 13.62 6.14 7.75
N GLU A 521 14.19 5.87 6.58
CA GLU A 521 13.96 6.65 5.35
C GLU A 521 12.49 6.55 4.90
N LEU A 522 11.90 5.35 4.92
CA LEU A 522 10.49 5.14 4.60
C LEU A 522 9.57 5.89 5.57
N ALA A 523 9.84 5.82 6.88
CA ALA A 523 9.09 6.57 7.87
C ALA A 523 9.17 8.10 7.64
N LEU A 524 10.36 8.61 7.27
CA LEU A 524 10.54 10.02 6.92
C LEU A 524 9.75 10.39 5.65
N LEU A 525 9.75 9.54 4.63
CA LEU A 525 8.97 9.74 3.40
C LEU A 525 7.46 9.75 3.67
N GLU A 526 6.97 8.87 4.55
CA GLU A 526 5.57 8.87 4.97
C GLU A 526 5.21 10.13 5.76
N GLU A 527 6.07 10.59 6.67
CA GLU A 527 5.86 11.83 7.42
C GLU A 527 5.82 13.06 6.49
N THR A 528 6.76 13.14 5.54
CA THR A 528 6.78 14.24 4.56
C THR A 528 5.56 14.22 3.64
N LYS A 529 5.12 13.03 3.20
CA LYS A 529 3.88 12.87 2.43
C LYS A 529 2.66 13.32 3.24
N LYS A 530 2.54 12.88 4.49
CA LYS A 530 1.44 13.26 5.37
C LYS A 530 1.43 14.78 5.61
N SER A 531 2.57 15.38 5.88
CA SER A 531 2.69 16.84 6.05
C SER A 531 2.30 17.59 4.77
N ALA A 532 2.68 17.09 3.59
CA ALA A 532 2.28 17.67 2.31
C ALA A 532 0.77 17.55 2.06
N GLU A 533 0.16 16.40 2.40
CA GLU A 533 -1.28 16.18 2.31
C GLU A 533 -2.05 17.12 3.26
N GLU A 534 -1.60 17.26 4.51
CA GLU A 534 -2.16 18.20 5.49
C GLU A 534 -2.07 19.66 5.00
N ALA A 535 -0.93 20.05 4.42
CA ALA A 535 -0.75 21.38 3.83
C ALA A 535 -1.68 21.60 2.62
N LEU A 536 -1.90 20.58 1.78
CA LEU A 536 -2.81 20.64 0.64
C LEU A 536 -4.26 20.78 1.12
N ILE A 537 -4.68 19.96 2.09
CA ILE A 537 -6.02 20.04 2.69
C ILE A 537 -6.25 21.44 3.28
N SER A 538 -5.30 21.95 4.08
CA SER A 538 -5.40 23.29 4.66
C SER A 538 -5.47 24.40 3.60
N ALA A 539 -4.66 24.31 2.54
CA ALA A 539 -4.72 25.25 1.42
C ALA A 539 -6.06 25.21 0.68
N HIS A 540 -6.62 24.00 0.50
CA HIS A 540 -7.92 23.81 -0.12
C HIS A 540 -9.07 24.35 0.74
N GLU A 541 -9.05 24.11 2.05
CA GLU A 541 -10.00 24.69 3.00
C GLU A 541 -9.96 26.22 2.98
N LEU A 542 -8.77 26.81 2.96
CA LEU A 542 -8.59 28.26 2.87
C LEU A 542 -9.10 28.82 1.53
N ALA A 543 -8.85 28.13 0.42
CA ALA A 543 -9.39 28.50 -0.88
C ALA A 543 -10.93 28.44 -0.91
N LEU A 544 -11.54 27.39 -0.35
CA LEU A 544 -12.99 27.27 -0.23
C LEU A 544 -13.58 28.37 0.66
N ALA A 545 -12.95 28.69 1.79
CA ALA A 545 -13.38 29.77 2.66
C ALA A 545 -13.29 31.14 1.95
N SER A 546 -12.22 31.37 1.19
CA SER A 546 -12.07 32.59 0.39
C SER A 546 -13.13 32.69 -0.71
N LEU A 547 -13.44 31.58 -1.40
CA LEU A 547 -14.49 31.55 -2.43
C LEU A 547 -15.87 31.77 -1.84
N LYS A 548 -16.18 31.17 -0.68
CA LYS A 548 -17.44 31.42 0.03
C LYS A 548 -17.59 32.91 0.39
N LYS A 549 -16.53 33.51 0.94
CA LYS A 549 -16.52 34.94 1.29
C LYS A 549 -16.73 35.85 0.07
N GLU A 550 -16.11 35.53 -1.07
CA GLU A 550 -16.32 36.30 -2.30
C GLU A 550 -17.74 36.11 -2.86
N ASN A 551 -18.29 34.90 -2.78
CA ASN A 551 -19.67 34.64 -3.17
C ASN A 551 -20.66 35.43 -2.28
N ASP A 552 -20.46 35.42 -0.96
CA ASP A 552 -21.27 36.21 -0.03
C ASP A 552 -21.21 37.71 -0.37
N ARG A 553 -20.01 38.22 -0.73
CA ARG A 553 -19.82 39.61 -1.17
C ARG A 553 -20.58 39.92 -2.47
N VAL A 554 -20.52 39.02 -3.45
CA VAL A 554 -21.26 39.17 -4.72
C VAL A 554 -22.77 39.12 -4.48
N ILE A 555 -23.25 38.24 -3.60
CA ILE A 555 -24.68 38.19 -3.23
C ILE A 555 -25.12 39.50 -2.56
N GLU A 556 -24.31 40.05 -1.66
CA GLU A 556 -24.58 41.35 -1.02
C GLU A 556 -24.63 42.48 -2.06
N GLU A 557 -23.66 42.55 -2.98
CA GLU A 557 -23.64 43.53 -4.07
C GLU A 557 -24.87 43.40 -4.97
N ILE A 558 -25.29 42.18 -5.34
CA ILE A 558 -26.51 41.92 -6.12
C ILE A 558 -27.76 42.37 -5.34
N GLN A 559 -27.84 42.12 -4.04
CA GLN A 559 -28.96 42.57 -3.22
C GLN A 559 -29.03 44.09 -3.13
N ILE A 560 -27.90 44.77 -2.96
CA ILE A 560 -27.83 46.24 -2.95
C ILE A 560 -28.26 46.79 -4.31
N ALA A 561 -27.73 46.26 -5.42
CA ALA A 561 -28.10 46.68 -6.77
C ALA A 561 -29.59 46.44 -7.06
N SER A 562 -30.13 45.30 -6.63
CA SER A 562 -31.55 44.96 -6.75
C SER A 562 -32.43 45.92 -5.95
N ASN A 563 -32.09 46.19 -4.69
CA ASN A 563 -32.82 47.13 -3.84
C ASN A 563 -32.78 48.56 -4.42
N GLN A 564 -31.64 48.96 -4.98
CA GLN A 564 -31.50 50.25 -5.65
C GLN A 564 -32.34 50.32 -6.92
N ALA A 565 -32.38 49.26 -7.73
CA ALA A 565 -33.23 49.18 -8.91
C ALA A 565 -34.72 49.26 -8.55
N VAL A 566 -35.15 48.56 -7.49
CA VAL A 566 -36.53 48.64 -6.96
C VAL A 566 -36.84 50.05 -6.47
N THR A 567 -35.90 50.71 -5.79
CA THR A 567 -36.07 52.09 -5.31
C THR A 567 -36.24 53.05 -6.47
N ASN A 568 -35.37 52.98 -7.48
CA ASN A 568 -35.49 53.80 -8.70
C ASN A 568 -36.85 53.56 -9.39
N MET A 569 -37.28 52.30 -9.51
CA MET A 569 -38.58 51.96 -10.09
C MET A 569 -39.75 52.53 -9.29
N MET A 570 -39.66 52.56 -7.95
CA MET A 570 -40.67 53.21 -7.11
C MET A 570 -40.70 54.73 -7.31
N ASP A 571 -39.55 55.36 -7.52
CA ASP A 571 -39.48 56.80 -7.81
C ASP A 571 -40.06 57.12 -9.19
N ASP A 572 -39.76 56.30 -10.21
CA ASP A 572 -40.37 56.42 -11.55
C ASP A 572 -41.91 56.28 -11.48
N ILE A 573 -42.41 55.33 -10.68
CA ILE A 573 -43.86 55.16 -10.46
C ILE A 573 -44.46 56.43 -9.85
N ARG A 574 -43.81 57.03 -8.84
CA ARG A 574 -44.30 58.27 -8.21
C ARG A 574 -44.29 59.44 -9.20
N GLU A 575 -43.27 59.54 -10.04
CA GLU A 575 -43.21 60.56 -11.08
C GLU A 575 -44.35 60.39 -12.09
N MET A 576 -44.60 59.15 -12.55
CA MET A 576 -45.69 58.84 -13.46
C MET A 576 -47.07 59.11 -12.84
N GLU A 577 -47.26 58.80 -11.56
CA GLU A 577 -48.48 59.14 -10.81
C GLU A 577 -48.69 60.67 -10.73
N SER A 578 -47.61 61.43 -10.48
CA SER A 578 -47.64 62.90 -10.46
C SER A 578 -48.01 63.49 -11.83
N LYS A 579 -47.40 62.97 -12.91
CA LYS A 579 -47.74 63.35 -14.30
C LYS A 579 -49.19 63.01 -14.62
N GLN A 580 -49.66 61.83 -14.22
CA GLN A 580 -51.06 61.42 -14.43
C GLN A 580 -52.04 62.38 -13.73
N GLU A 581 -51.73 62.81 -12.51
CA GLU A 581 -52.57 63.76 -11.77
C GLU A 581 -52.57 65.15 -12.42
N THR A 582 -51.44 65.59 -12.96
CA THR A 582 -51.31 66.84 -13.72
C THR A 582 -52.17 66.80 -14.98
N ILE A 583 -52.06 65.72 -15.77
CA ILE A 583 -52.89 65.51 -16.97
C ILE A 583 -54.38 65.48 -16.61
N LYS A 584 -54.78 64.88 -15.48
CA LYS A 584 -56.18 64.90 -15.03
C LYS A 584 -56.68 66.32 -14.73
N LYS A 585 -55.85 67.15 -14.08
CA LYS A 585 -56.17 68.56 -13.81
C LYS A 585 -56.27 69.36 -15.10
N GLU A 586 -55.33 69.20 -16.02
CA GLU A 586 -55.37 69.83 -17.34
C GLU A 586 -56.60 69.42 -18.13
N ASN A 587 -56.94 68.12 -18.15
CA ASN A 587 -58.14 67.63 -18.83
C ASN A 587 -59.42 68.23 -18.20
N ALA A 588 -59.46 68.35 -16.86
CA ALA A 588 -60.56 69.02 -16.18
C ALA A 588 -60.64 70.51 -16.55
N ASN A 589 -59.50 71.21 -16.61
CA ASN A 589 -59.42 72.62 -17.01
C ASN A 589 -59.83 72.81 -18.48
N LEU A 590 -59.36 71.96 -19.40
CA LEU A 590 -59.75 71.97 -20.81
C LEU A 590 -61.25 71.71 -20.97
N ARG A 591 -61.82 70.75 -20.23
CA ARG A 591 -63.27 70.53 -20.22
C ARG A 591 -64.02 71.75 -19.69
N GLN A 592 -63.50 72.43 -18.68
CA GLN A 592 -64.10 73.66 -18.16
C GLN A 592 -64.04 74.79 -19.20
N SER A 593 -62.88 75.01 -19.81
CA SER A 593 -62.67 76.00 -20.88
C SER A 593 -63.57 75.71 -22.10
N LEU A 594 -63.66 74.45 -22.53
CA LEU A 594 -64.56 74.02 -23.60
C LEU A 594 -66.03 74.27 -23.23
N ASN A 595 -66.45 73.93 -22.01
CA ASN A 595 -67.81 74.21 -21.55
C ASN A 595 -68.09 75.72 -21.50
N GLU A 596 -67.11 76.54 -21.14
CA GLU A 596 -67.24 77.99 -21.17
C GLU A 596 -67.35 78.51 -22.61
N ALA A 597 -66.53 78.01 -23.54
CA ALA A 597 -66.61 78.33 -24.95
C ALA A 597 -67.97 77.93 -25.55
N ILE A 598 -68.48 76.73 -25.22
CA ILE A 598 -69.82 76.28 -25.62
C ILE A 598 -70.90 77.19 -25.03
N LYS A 599 -70.77 77.61 -23.77
CA LYS A 599 -71.71 78.58 -23.16
C LYS A 599 -71.66 79.93 -23.86
N ARG A 600 -70.47 80.45 -24.18
CA ARG A 600 -70.28 81.70 -24.94
C ARG A 600 -70.89 81.60 -26.33
N LEU A 601 -70.70 80.48 -27.02
CA LEU A 601 -71.29 80.19 -28.32
C LEU A 601 -72.82 80.13 -28.24
N HIS A 602 -73.39 79.49 -27.21
CA HIS A 602 -74.84 79.47 -26.99
C HIS A 602 -75.42 80.82 -26.58
N SER A 603 -74.67 81.68 -25.88
CA SER A 603 -75.14 83.01 -25.46
C SER A 603 -75.01 84.06 -26.56
N ASN A 604 -74.08 83.90 -27.49
CA ASN A 604 -74.00 84.71 -28.70
C ASN A 604 -74.92 84.10 -29.77
N GLU A 605 -76.23 84.39 -29.67
CA GLU A 605 -77.24 84.04 -30.69
C GLU A 605 -76.96 84.68 -32.08
N GLU A 606 -75.88 85.44 -32.24
CA GLU A 606 -75.51 86.09 -33.50
C GLU A 606 -75.07 85.10 -34.60
N ASP A 607 -74.69 83.86 -34.24
CA ASP A 607 -74.30 82.81 -35.20
C ASP A 607 -75.41 81.75 -35.43
N VAL A 608 -76.55 81.89 -34.76
CA VAL A 608 -77.74 81.08 -35.07
C VAL A 608 -78.40 81.69 -36.29
N ILE A 609 -78.04 81.16 -37.46
CA ILE A 609 -78.73 81.43 -38.72
C ILE A 609 -80.25 81.37 -38.46
N ASP A 610 -80.91 82.53 -38.55
CA ASP A 610 -82.34 82.62 -38.30
C ASP A 610 -83.07 81.73 -39.32
N ARG A 611 -83.67 80.64 -38.82
CA ARG A 611 -84.39 79.66 -39.64
C ARG A 611 -85.52 80.32 -40.42
N SER A 612 -86.11 81.39 -39.87
CA SER A 612 -87.12 82.19 -40.55
C SER A 612 -86.52 82.97 -41.72
N LEU A 613 -85.35 83.58 -41.51
CA LEU A 613 -84.61 84.29 -42.55
C LEU A 613 -84.20 83.36 -43.71
N ILE A 614 -83.55 82.23 -43.43
CA ILE A 614 -83.18 81.27 -44.51
C ILE A 614 -84.42 80.73 -45.22
N LYS A 615 -85.48 80.41 -44.47
CA LYS A 615 -86.74 79.95 -45.08
C LYS A 615 -87.31 81.02 -46.02
N ASN A 616 -87.32 82.29 -45.60
CA ASN A 616 -87.83 83.39 -46.42
C ASN A 616 -86.96 83.61 -47.65
N ILE A 617 -85.64 83.55 -47.52
CA ILE A 617 -84.72 83.71 -48.65
C ILE A 617 -84.87 82.53 -49.65
N LEU A 618 -85.02 81.29 -49.18
CA LEU A 618 -85.28 80.12 -50.02
C LEU A 618 -86.62 80.20 -50.76
N LEU A 619 -87.67 80.66 -50.07
CA LEU A 619 -88.99 80.88 -50.67
C LEU A 619 -88.91 81.98 -51.75
N ASP A 620 -88.23 83.10 -51.45
CA ASP A 620 -88.00 84.20 -52.40
C ASP A 620 -87.20 83.73 -53.63
N TRP A 621 -86.18 82.89 -53.42
CA TRP A 621 -85.39 82.29 -54.49
C TRP A 621 -86.23 81.38 -55.39
N TYR A 622 -87.13 80.58 -54.81
CA TYR A 622 -87.98 79.67 -55.55
C TYR A 622 -89.07 80.41 -56.34
N SER A 623 -89.65 81.47 -55.75
CA SER A 623 -90.73 82.25 -56.36
C SER A 623 -90.27 83.23 -57.45
N LYS A 624 -89.01 83.66 -57.47
CA LYS A 624 -88.47 84.58 -58.48
C LYS A 624 -87.84 83.81 -59.67
N SER A 625 -87.94 84.37 -60.88
CA SER A 625 -87.31 83.82 -62.09
C SER A 625 -86.41 84.86 -62.78
N GLY A 626 -85.47 84.39 -63.60
CA GLY A 626 -84.56 85.27 -64.34
C GLY A 626 -83.55 86.01 -63.45
N LYS A 627 -83.31 87.30 -63.72
CA LYS A 627 -82.25 88.10 -63.05
C LYS A 627 -82.45 88.21 -61.54
N SER A 628 -83.70 88.36 -61.08
CA SER A 628 -84.01 88.48 -59.65
C SER A 628 -83.70 87.21 -58.85
N LYS A 629 -83.67 86.04 -59.50
CA LYS A 629 -83.26 84.78 -58.86
C LYS A 629 -81.76 84.75 -58.58
N ARG A 630 -80.95 85.35 -59.47
CA ARG A 630 -79.50 85.51 -59.30
C ARG A 630 -79.18 86.48 -58.15
N GLU A 631 -79.92 87.58 -58.05
CA GLU A 631 -79.77 88.54 -56.93
C GLU A 631 -80.02 87.87 -55.58
N VAL A 632 -81.09 87.05 -55.45
CA VAL A 632 -81.34 86.28 -54.22
C VAL A 632 -80.23 85.28 -53.95
N LEU A 633 -79.70 84.59 -54.97
CA LEU A 633 -78.55 83.71 -54.81
C LEU A 633 -77.27 84.44 -54.39
N GLN A 634 -77.04 85.66 -54.87
CA GLN A 634 -75.90 86.48 -54.50
C GLN A 634 -75.98 86.91 -53.03
N VAL A 635 -77.18 87.24 -52.56
CA VAL A 635 -77.44 87.48 -51.13
C VAL A 635 -77.24 86.19 -50.32
N MET A 636 -77.78 85.05 -50.75
CA MET A 636 -77.56 83.76 -50.09
C MET A 636 -76.07 83.40 -50.02
N SER A 637 -75.35 83.60 -51.11
CA SER A 637 -73.91 83.38 -51.21
C SER A 637 -73.13 84.25 -50.22
N SER A 638 -73.53 85.51 -50.06
CA SER A 638 -72.90 86.41 -49.10
C SER A 638 -73.25 86.04 -47.65
N LEU A 639 -74.50 85.62 -47.40
CA LEU A 639 -75.00 85.27 -46.07
C LEU A 639 -74.44 83.93 -45.58
N LEU A 640 -74.23 82.98 -46.49
CA LEU A 640 -73.73 81.63 -46.21
C LEU A 640 -72.23 81.48 -46.47
N HIS A 641 -71.52 82.60 -46.68
CA HIS A 641 -70.08 82.64 -46.95
C HIS A 641 -69.62 81.65 -48.04
N PHE A 642 -70.35 81.57 -49.15
CA PHE A 642 -69.96 80.70 -50.27
C PHE A 642 -68.55 81.05 -50.74
N THR A 643 -67.70 80.02 -50.87
CA THR A 643 -66.38 80.19 -51.47
C THR A 643 -66.53 80.60 -52.94
N GLU A 644 -65.50 81.18 -53.53
CA GLU A 644 -65.57 81.63 -54.93
C GLU A 644 -65.86 80.47 -55.90
N ALA A 645 -65.36 79.27 -55.58
CA ALA A 645 -65.67 78.02 -56.29
C ALA A 645 -67.15 77.61 -56.16
N ASP A 646 -67.77 77.82 -55.00
CA ASP A 646 -69.21 77.53 -54.81
C ASP A 646 -70.08 78.55 -55.55
N LYS A 647 -69.67 79.83 -55.57
CA LYS A 647 -70.34 80.89 -56.36
C LYS A 647 -70.30 80.59 -57.86
N GLU A 648 -69.19 80.03 -58.34
CA GLU A 648 -69.03 79.57 -59.73
C GLU A 648 -69.98 78.40 -60.05
N LYS A 649 -70.00 77.34 -59.21
CA LYS A 649 -70.89 76.19 -59.37
C LYS A 649 -72.38 76.57 -59.36
N CYS A 650 -72.76 77.60 -58.58
CA CYS A 650 -74.13 78.10 -58.53
C CYS A 650 -74.49 79.10 -59.64
N GLY A 651 -73.56 79.45 -60.54
CA GLY A 651 -73.80 80.37 -61.65
C GLY A 651 -74.02 81.84 -61.22
N ILE A 652 -73.46 82.21 -60.06
CA ILE A 652 -73.61 83.53 -59.42
C ILE A 652 -72.42 84.43 -59.73
N SER A 653 -71.25 83.89 -60.11
CA SER A 653 -70.07 84.73 -60.35
C SER A 653 -70.34 85.73 -61.47
N GLU A 654 -70.23 87.02 -61.13
CA GLU A 654 -70.55 88.15 -62.02
C GLU A 654 -69.38 88.45 -62.96
N ASN A 655 -68.26 87.76 -62.78
CA ASN A 655 -67.04 87.88 -63.56
C ASN A 655 -66.74 86.56 -64.29
N SER A 656 -67.34 86.39 -65.47
CA SER A 656 -66.67 85.68 -66.56
C SER A 656 -66.16 86.78 -67.50
N PRO A 657 -64.83 87.00 -67.63
CA PRO A 657 -64.02 86.07 -68.41
C PRO A 657 -62.51 85.96 -68.04
N HIS A 658 -61.86 84.93 -68.60
CA HIS A 658 -60.42 84.84 -68.93
C HIS A 658 -59.34 84.87 -67.82
N GLY A 659 -58.74 83.70 -67.56
CA GLY A 659 -57.30 83.47 -67.78
C GLY A 659 -56.29 83.73 -66.64
N LEU A 660 -55.39 82.74 -66.50
CA LEU A 660 -53.97 82.83 -66.06
C LEU A 660 -53.59 82.93 -64.55
N ILE A 661 -52.78 81.93 -64.14
CA ILE A 661 -51.65 81.95 -63.17
C ILE A 661 -52.05 82.20 -61.70
N GLY A 662 -51.84 81.32 -60.72
CA GLY A 662 -50.66 80.53 -60.38
C GLY A 662 -50.04 81.09 -59.10
N SER A 663 -50.00 80.33 -57.99
CA SER A 663 -49.05 80.54 -56.88
C SER A 663 -49.07 79.37 -55.90
N LEU A 664 -47.86 79.00 -55.47
CA LEU A 664 -47.52 78.04 -54.43
C LEU A 664 -48.12 78.41 -53.06
N ALA A 665 -48.65 77.40 -52.37
CA ALA A 665 -48.64 77.27 -50.90
C ALA A 665 -48.62 75.77 -50.55
N PRO A 666 -47.89 75.33 -49.51
CA PRO A 666 -47.86 73.94 -49.09
C PRO A 666 -49.20 73.54 -48.45
N PRO A 667 -49.66 72.28 -48.57
CA PRO A 667 -50.99 71.90 -48.15
C PRO A 667 -51.08 71.89 -46.62
N LEU A 668 -51.85 72.82 -46.06
CA LEU A 668 -52.62 72.53 -44.85
C LEU A 668 -53.55 71.37 -45.20
N ASN A 669 -53.59 70.35 -44.34
CA ASN A 669 -54.38 69.14 -44.51
C ASN A 669 -55.76 69.44 -45.13
N PRO A 670 -56.16 68.76 -46.22
CA PRO A 670 -57.49 68.96 -46.78
C PRO A 670 -58.54 68.58 -45.72
N PRO A 671 -59.62 69.36 -45.54
CA PRO A 671 -60.80 68.84 -44.87
C PRO A 671 -61.20 67.55 -45.62
N PRO A 672 -61.71 66.51 -44.94
CA PRO A 672 -61.96 65.20 -45.55
C PRO A 672 -62.86 65.32 -46.80
N GLU A 673 -62.21 65.40 -47.97
CA GLU A 673 -62.83 65.42 -49.29
C GLU A 673 -63.20 63.98 -49.64
N ASN A 674 -64.44 63.62 -49.30
CA ASN A 674 -65.38 62.85 -50.12
C ASN A 674 -66.42 62.28 -49.18
N ILE A 675 -67.34 63.17 -48.76
CA ILE A 675 -68.62 62.77 -48.22
C ILE A 675 -69.44 62.25 -49.41
N ASP A 676 -69.18 61.00 -49.78
CA ASP A 676 -69.86 60.31 -50.87
C ASP A 676 -71.28 59.91 -50.41
N GLY A 677 -72.26 60.01 -51.30
CA GLY A 677 -73.66 59.72 -50.99
C GLY A 677 -74.60 60.28 -52.06
N ASP A 678 -75.53 59.47 -52.55
CA ASP A 678 -76.38 59.82 -53.69
C ASP A 678 -77.49 60.82 -53.31
N ASN A 679 -77.70 61.02 -52.02
CA ASN A 679 -78.66 61.98 -51.49
C ASN A 679 -78.10 62.74 -50.29
N ILE A 680 -78.67 63.92 -50.00
CA ILE A 680 -78.25 64.80 -48.90
C ILE A 680 -78.26 64.08 -47.55
N ARG A 681 -79.14 63.09 -47.37
CA ARG A 681 -79.23 62.33 -46.12
C ARG A 681 -78.01 61.42 -45.93
N GLU A 682 -77.59 60.69 -46.96
CA GLU A 682 -76.37 59.87 -46.94
C GLU A 682 -75.13 60.72 -46.74
N LYS A 683 -75.05 61.87 -47.41
CA LYS A 683 -73.93 62.79 -47.19
C LYS A 683 -73.89 63.29 -45.74
N PHE A 684 -75.03 63.66 -45.17
CA PHE A 684 -75.07 64.11 -43.77
C PHE A 684 -74.75 62.99 -42.77
N VAL A 685 -75.18 61.74 -43.04
CA VAL A 685 -74.83 60.58 -42.20
C VAL A 685 -73.33 60.26 -42.30
N ASN A 686 -72.75 60.30 -43.50
CA ASN A 686 -71.33 60.03 -43.70
C ASN A 686 -70.44 61.12 -43.11
N PHE A 687 -70.91 62.37 -43.12
CA PHE A 687 -70.30 63.46 -42.36
C PHE A 687 -70.28 63.18 -40.85
N LEU A 688 -71.42 62.79 -40.27
CA LEU A 688 -71.51 62.49 -38.83
C LEU A 688 -70.62 61.30 -38.42
N ILE A 689 -70.52 60.26 -39.24
CA ILE A 689 -69.64 59.11 -38.98
C ILE A 689 -68.17 59.53 -39.01
N ALA A 690 -67.77 60.34 -40.00
CA ALA A 690 -66.41 60.88 -40.09
C ALA A 690 -66.05 61.75 -38.87
N GLU A 691 -66.98 62.59 -38.40
CA GLU A 691 -66.77 63.46 -37.23
C GLU A 691 -66.63 62.67 -35.90
N THR A 692 -67.21 61.46 -35.81
CA THR A 692 -67.17 60.63 -34.59
C THR A 692 -65.89 59.77 -34.41
N GLY A 693 -64.96 59.77 -35.37
CA GLY A 693 -63.61 59.19 -35.19
C GLY A 693 -63.50 57.66 -35.17
N GLU A 694 -64.59 56.89 -35.30
CA GLU A 694 -64.53 55.43 -35.41
C GLU A 694 -64.17 55.00 -36.85
N SER A 695 -62.87 54.89 -37.13
CA SER A 695 -62.38 54.22 -38.34
C SER A 695 -62.28 52.71 -38.10
N PRO A 696 -63.05 51.85 -38.77
CA PRO A 696 -63.05 50.42 -38.50
C PRO A 696 -61.93 49.71 -39.27
N ASP A 697 -60.65 49.89 -38.89
CA ASP A 697 -59.56 49.00 -39.35
C ASP A 697 -58.21 49.25 -38.66
N ARG A 698 -57.98 48.64 -37.47
CA ARG A 698 -56.63 48.39 -36.93
C ARG A 698 -56.62 47.12 -36.07
N ASN A 699 -56.56 45.95 -36.69
CA ASN A 699 -56.17 44.71 -36.01
C ASN A 699 -55.49 43.74 -36.99
N LYS A 700 -54.19 43.94 -37.25
CA LYS A 700 -53.31 42.90 -37.84
C LYS A 700 -51.89 42.95 -37.28
N THR A 701 -51.54 41.85 -36.59
CA THR A 701 -50.27 41.09 -36.60
C THR A 701 -48.99 41.69 -36.01
N LYS A 702 -48.41 40.96 -35.04
CA LYS A 702 -47.00 40.53 -35.06
C LYS A 702 -46.78 39.29 -34.16
N SER A 703 -46.81 38.13 -34.80
CA SER A 703 -46.18 36.88 -34.33
C SER A 703 -44.72 36.92 -34.76
N ARG A 704 -43.78 36.62 -33.86
CA ARG A 704 -42.36 36.50 -34.19
C ARG A 704 -41.83 35.17 -33.62
N SER A 705 -41.57 34.27 -34.55
CA SER A 705 -40.82 33.02 -34.43
C SER A 705 -39.35 33.31 -34.72
N SER A 706 -38.43 32.71 -33.95
CA SER A 706 -37.04 32.49 -34.38
C SER A 706 -36.54 31.13 -33.88
N ARG A 707 -35.74 30.51 -34.74
CA ARG A 707 -35.34 29.10 -34.82
C ARG A 707 -33.81 29.06 -34.91
N ASN A 708 -33.20 27.93 -34.53
CA ASN A 708 -31.87 27.40 -34.94
C ASN A 708 -30.60 28.06 -34.32
N THR A 709 -29.47 27.38 -34.04
CA THR A 709 -28.80 26.11 -34.48
C THR A 709 -27.70 25.75 -33.45
N GLY A 710 -27.41 24.48 -33.14
CA GLY A 710 -26.31 23.63 -33.71
C GLY A 710 -25.81 22.70 -32.58
N ALA A 711 -25.64 21.37 -32.70
CA ALA A 711 -24.86 20.52 -33.62
C ALA A 711 -23.34 20.60 -33.40
N THR A 712 -22.79 19.68 -32.58
CA THR A 712 -21.40 19.22 -32.69
C THR A 712 -21.31 17.74 -32.30
N ALA A 713 -20.68 16.95 -33.17
CA ALA A 713 -20.19 15.61 -32.91
C ALA A 713 -18.75 15.53 -33.43
N ILE A 714 -17.86 15.03 -32.56
CA ILE A 714 -16.56 14.34 -32.66
C ILE A 714 -15.65 14.88 -31.57
#